data_AF-K1QLN9-F1
#
_entry.id   AF-K1QLN9-F1
#
_cell.length_a   1.000
_cell.length_b   1.000
_cell.length_c   1.000
_cell.angle_alpha   90.00
_cell.angle_beta   90.00
_cell.angle_gamma   90.00
#
_symmetry.space_group_name_H-M   'P 1'
#
loop_
_entity.id
_entity.type
_entity.pdbx_description
1 polymer ?
#
loop_
_entity_poly.entity_id
_entity_poly.type
_entity_poly.pdbx_seq_one_letter_code
_entity_poly.pdbx_strand_id
1 'polypeptide(L)'
;MEDKTCCAWGNINVEIRYQEYFCCSGWRHNGSEVCNIPVCPYDCGGSSRGSCISPGVCRCNAGYTGTYCIEVAACSFRKPCYPGYCTNTACMCTNKFSPENNPTDKAYYPSIEQSTLNFGYFHQVKQMPIYNMTIDSAMSTDDVETFWTNRRDANSINFTFQSIFSPSALNFPSRPDYIVQYAFGITKADVNVRVTTLNNGEKYNKVLSCYGVSRDNPINEHLYRCDTSIDDFNIRFDSGDTYSVTFRAENGGFRILDNGGGKQYYTGRSTTRKIDIKFDTEIPYHCTEKSECTYPVSAMMSVQNDVTTAPIQISWKGWKDQFSKVARYALEVFKLVKGRDGTLKEPYTDLVPNPVPITIREFNETTEGGTHSFTYQPNNPGVYSCILEINDRANNSAYVRRFVIYDPISSVTSDESHPFYATSGNPAANYEWQNINPNTFTFTWKNHFLNKLHGDGNFLARISLFPDSLDDGGDRNAYKTIQYDDTEGTRSRYAIPNERGIIKYDVAYNIGKDQSSPQVYQHQNYRNNSIEIFEHQNLRDGNSYTIWVKAYDILGNTKEERFVLHYDSSKPYVSSEELQKNVEEDKMNFTSSVSILGASDPHSGVKRIKYRFRAQSMGKVINDREYEYLNPTRFCESWILMDFQTFLPDGQTLQSEMIFKVQNWVILDYVEAGGSYHLQLYTLIIRSGACKRPKETREVTNARSPPGDLMSRSDTYDTVDDACNTAYQELGQISSPSNYDQLRGPNNELCHDKRTSYNKEGWVVVSILRL
;
A
#
# COMPACT_ATOMS: atom_id res chain seq x y z
N MET A 1 29.62 -155.25 -70.02
CA MET A 1 30.83 -155.09 -69.20
C MET A 1 30.66 -153.81 -68.42
N GLU A 2 31.08 -153.78 -67.15
CA GLU A 2 31.50 -152.61 -66.34
C GLU A 2 30.57 -151.37 -66.23
N ASP A 3 30.40 -150.74 -65.06
CA ASP A 3 30.63 -151.18 -63.66
C ASP A 3 29.69 -150.40 -62.71
N LYS A 4 29.80 -150.64 -61.39
CA LYS A 4 28.85 -150.20 -60.35
C LYS A 4 28.90 -148.69 -60.04
N THR A 5 27.82 -148.19 -59.44
CA THR A 5 27.88 -147.69 -58.05
C THR A 5 26.50 -147.64 -57.40
N CYS A 6 26.40 -148.07 -56.13
CA CYS A 6 25.18 -147.94 -55.33
C CYS A 6 25.29 -146.72 -54.40
N CYS A 7 24.23 -145.91 -54.30
CA CYS A 7 24.10 -144.91 -53.25
C CYS A 7 23.32 -145.49 -52.06
N ALA A 8 24.02 -145.82 -50.97
CA ALA A 8 23.39 -146.20 -49.70
C ALA A 8 23.19 -144.95 -48.83
N TRP A 9 21.95 -144.72 -48.37
CA TRP A 9 21.63 -143.67 -47.40
C TRP A 9 21.66 -144.24 -45.98
N GLY A 10 22.08 -143.43 -45.01
CA GLY A 10 22.06 -143.79 -43.60
C GLY A 10 21.93 -142.56 -42.72
N ASN A 11 21.04 -142.61 -41.72
CA ASN A 11 20.86 -141.52 -40.76
C ASN A 11 21.95 -141.59 -39.68
N ILE A 12 22.62 -140.46 -39.44
CA ILE A 12 23.57 -140.29 -38.33
C ILE A 12 22.87 -139.44 -37.26
N ASN A 13 22.62 -140.01 -36.08
CA ASN A 13 22.18 -139.23 -34.93
C ASN A 13 23.36 -138.43 -34.37
N VAL A 14 23.33 -137.11 -34.53
CA VAL A 14 24.33 -136.18 -33.95
C VAL A 14 23.77 -135.61 -32.66
N GLU A 15 24.42 -135.88 -31.53
CA GLU A 15 24.07 -135.29 -30.22
C GLU A 15 24.49 -133.82 -30.18
N ILE A 16 23.59 -132.91 -30.56
CA ILE A 16 23.82 -131.46 -30.41
C ILE A 16 23.58 -131.07 -28.95
N ARG A 17 24.66 -130.94 -28.17
CA ARG A 17 24.61 -130.42 -26.80
C ARG A 17 24.50 -128.89 -26.81
N TYR A 18 23.29 -128.38 -26.61
CA TYR A 18 23.08 -126.98 -26.26
C TYR A 18 23.44 -126.77 -24.78
N GLN A 19 24.31 -125.80 -24.49
CA GLN A 19 24.51 -125.32 -23.12
C GLN A 19 23.49 -124.21 -22.83
N GLU A 20 22.41 -124.55 -22.11
CA GLU A 20 21.56 -123.53 -21.48
C GLU A 20 22.25 -123.01 -20.21
N TYR A 21 22.38 -121.68 -20.12
CA TYR A 21 23.02 -121.03 -18.98
C TYR A 21 22.02 -120.83 -17.82
N PHE A 22 21.94 -121.82 -16.93
CA PHE A 22 21.17 -121.70 -15.69
C PHE A 22 21.80 -120.67 -14.74
N CYS A 23 21.27 -119.46 -14.78
CA CYS A 23 21.69 -118.36 -13.91
C CYS A 23 21.12 -118.51 -12.49
N CYS A 24 21.86 -118.01 -11.50
CA CYS A 24 21.37 -117.92 -10.12
C CYS A 24 20.13 -117.02 -10.03
N SER A 25 19.24 -117.29 -9.07
CA SER A 25 17.98 -116.56 -8.90
C SER A 25 18.18 -115.04 -8.92
N GLY A 26 17.42 -114.35 -9.78
CA GLY A 26 17.51 -112.90 -9.96
C GLY A 26 18.57 -112.42 -10.97
N TRP A 27 19.27 -113.32 -11.66
CA TRP A 27 20.16 -112.99 -12.78
C TRP A 27 19.66 -113.61 -14.10
N ARG A 28 20.02 -112.99 -15.23
CA ARG A 28 19.72 -113.47 -16.60
C ARG A 28 20.96 -113.41 -17.50
N HIS A 29 20.90 -114.08 -18.64
CA HIS A 29 21.82 -113.91 -19.76
C HIS A 29 21.11 -113.24 -20.94
N ASN A 30 21.86 -112.62 -21.87
CA ASN A 30 21.32 -112.09 -23.15
C ASN A 30 21.98 -112.73 -24.40
N GLY A 31 22.93 -113.65 -24.21
CA GLY A 31 23.66 -114.32 -25.28
C GLY A 31 25.08 -113.81 -25.50
N SER A 32 25.35 -112.52 -25.27
CA SER A 32 26.71 -111.96 -25.19
C SER A 32 27.21 -111.83 -23.74
N GLU A 33 26.28 -111.67 -22.79
CA GLU A 33 26.51 -111.59 -21.36
C GLU A 33 25.85 -112.80 -20.69
N VAL A 34 26.63 -113.57 -19.95
CA VAL A 34 26.23 -114.85 -19.32
C VAL A 34 26.09 -114.66 -17.81
N CYS A 35 24.84 -114.65 -17.35
CA CYS A 35 24.46 -114.62 -15.93
C CYS A 35 24.99 -113.45 -15.09
N ASN A 36 25.50 -112.41 -15.74
CA ASN A 36 25.99 -111.16 -15.17
C ASN A 36 25.02 -109.97 -15.36
N ILE A 37 23.83 -110.20 -15.92
CA ILE A 37 22.76 -109.18 -16.01
C ILE A 37 21.78 -109.39 -14.86
N PRO A 38 21.62 -108.43 -13.93
CA PRO A 38 20.63 -108.55 -12.87
C PRO A 38 19.20 -108.35 -13.40
N VAL A 39 18.24 -108.95 -12.71
CA VAL A 39 16.79 -108.83 -12.98
C VAL A 39 16.16 -107.96 -11.90
N CYS A 40 15.48 -106.89 -12.31
CA CYS A 40 14.78 -105.97 -11.41
C CYS A 40 13.29 -105.86 -11.78
N PRO A 41 12.40 -105.68 -10.79
CA PRO A 41 10.99 -105.37 -11.04
C PRO A 41 10.82 -104.15 -11.94
N TYR A 42 9.85 -104.24 -12.85
CA TYR A 42 9.48 -103.18 -13.81
C TYR A 42 10.65 -102.64 -14.68
N ASP A 43 11.74 -103.41 -14.84
CA ASP A 43 12.97 -103.02 -15.54
C ASP A 43 13.53 -101.66 -15.04
N CYS A 44 13.33 -101.34 -13.75
CA CYS A 44 13.65 -100.04 -13.16
C CYS A 44 13.01 -98.82 -13.86
N GLY A 45 11.79 -99.00 -14.38
CA GLY A 45 11.09 -97.99 -15.18
C GLY A 45 11.60 -97.88 -16.62
N GLY A 46 12.45 -98.82 -17.05
CA GLY A 46 13.17 -98.82 -18.32
C GLY A 46 14.47 -98.01 -18.25
N SER A 47 15.37 -98.28 -19.20
CA SER A 47 16.73 -97.70 -19.29
C SER A 47 16.80 -96.16 -19.21
N SER A 48 15.75 -95.45 -19.59
CA SER A 48 15.65 -93.98 -19.48
C SER A 48 15.42 -93.48 -18.05
N ARG A 49 14.90 -94.31 -17.14
CA ARG A 49 14.55 -93.94 -15.76
C ARG A 49 15.45 -94.54 -14.69
N GLY A 50 16.04 -95.70 -14.95
CA GLY A 50 16.96 -96.34 -14.01
C GLY A 50 17.78 -97.45 -14.65
N SER A 51 18.75 -97.95 -13.89
CA SER A 51 19.56 -99.12 -14.22
C SER A 51 19.41 -100.17 -13.12
N CYS A 52 19.19 -101.43 -13.48
CA CYS A 52 19.28 -102.55 -12.55
C CYS A 52 20.76 -102.78 -12.21
N ILE A 53 21.14 -102.69 -10.93
CA ILE A 53 22.56 -102.79 -10.49
C ILE A 53 22.88 -104.08 -9.74
N SER A 54 21.86 -104.70 -9.14
CA SER A 54 21.90 -106.06 -8.60
C SER A 54 20.45 -106.60 -8.54
N PRO A 55 20.22 -107.90 -8.32
CA PRO A 55 18.87 -108.46 -8.34
C PRO A 55 17.91 -107.73 -7.41
N GLY A 56 16.79 -107.24 -7.97
CA GLY A 56 15.80 -106.46 -7.23
C GLY A 56 16.20 -105.02 -6.86
N VAL A 57 17.41 -104.56 -7.16
CA VAL A 57 17.91 -103.22 -6.78
C VAL A 57 18.10 -102.31 -7.99
N CYS A 58 17.26 -101.28 -8.06
CA CYS A 58 17.32 -100.23 -9.07
C CYS A 58 18.14 -99.02 -8.59
N ARG A 59 19.06 -98.55 -9.44
CA ARG A 59 19.68 -97.23 -9.32
C ARG A 59 18.98 -96.27 -10.27
N CYS A 60 18.29 -95.27 -9.74
CA CYS A 60 17.54 -94.32 -10.57
C CYS A 60 18.45 -93.34 -11.30
N ASN A 61 18.06 -93.01 -12.52
CA ASN A 61 18.65 -91.93 -13.30
C ASN A 61 18.18 -90.58 -12.74
N ALA A 62 18.92 -89.51 -13.01
CA ALA A 62 18.56 -88.16 -12.56
C ALA A 62 17.10 -87.80 -12.98
N GLY A 63 16.32 -87.31 -12.02
CA GLY A 63 14.91 -86.97 -12.21
C GLY A 63 13.90 -88.06 -11.85
N TYR A 64 14.34 -89.24 -11.43
CA TYR A 64 13.47 -90.33 -10.96
C TYR A 64 13.80 -90.80 -9.54
N THR A 65 12.82 -91.37 -8.85
CA THR A 65 12.91 -91.82 -7.45
C THR A 65 12.01 -93.03 -7.18
N GLY A 66 12.03 -93.52 -5.94
CA GLY A 66 11.30 -94.70 -5.47
C GLY A 66 12.00 -96.02 -5.86
N THR A 67 11.62 -97.12 -5.19
CA THR A 67 12.30 -98.43 -5.26
C THR A 67 12.45 -98.99 -6.69
N TYR A 68 11.58 -98.58 -7.61
CA TYR A 68 11.56 -99.02 -9.01
C TYR A 68 11.79 -97.89 -10.03
N CYS A 69 12.18 -96.68 -9.58
CA CYS A 69 12.46 -95.52 -10.43
C CYS A 69 11.30 -95.06 -11.34
N ILE A 70 10.07 -95.46 -11.01
CA ILE A 70 8.85 -95.11 -11.76
C ILE A 70 8.34 -93.71 -11.42
N GLU A 71 8.64 -93.20 -10.22
CA GLU A 71 8.20 -91.89 -9.74
C GLU A 71 9.14 -90.78 -10.22
N VAL A 72 8.58 -89.61 -10.59
CA VAL A 72 9.37 -88.42 -10.91
C VAL A 72 9.82 -87.76 -9.61
N ALA A 73 11.13 -87.63 -9.42
CA ALA A 73 11.73 -87.04 -8.23
C ALA A 73 11.16 -85.63 -7.96
N ALA A 74 10.73 -85.40 -6.71
CA ALA A 74 9.96 -84.23 -6.30
C ALA A 74 10.62 -82.89 -6.68
N CYS A 75 11.96 -82.86 -6.71
CA CYS A 75 12.77 -81.71 -7.11
C CYS A 75 13.83 -82.19 -8.11
N SER A 76 13.70 -81.79 -9.38
CA SER A 76 14.59 -82.22 -10.47
C SER A 76 14.40 -81.34 -11.70
N PHE A 77 15.15 -81.53 -12.79
CA PHE A 77 14.84 -80.86 -14.06
C PHE A 77 13.42 -81.17 -14.58
N ARG A 78 12.79 -82.27 -14.15
CA ARG A 78 11.38 -82.62 -14.49
C ARG A 78 10.35 -81.99 -13.55
N LYS A 79 10.75 -81.61 -12.34
CA LYS A 79 9.96 -80.84 -11.35
C LYS A 79 10.87 -79.76 -10.72
N PRO A 80 11.22 -78.70 -11.46
CA PRO A 80 12.26 -77.75 -11.04
C PRO A 80 11.75 -76.80 -9.96
N CYS A 81 12.28 -76.96 -8.75
CA CYS A 81 11.76 -76.23 -7.58
C CYS A 81 12.40 -74.83 -7.39
N TYR A 82 13.66 -74.67 -7.75
CA TYR A 82 14.46 -73.45 -7.53
C TYR A 82 13.77 -72.16 -8.04
N PRO A 83 13.74 -71.04 -7.27
CA PRO A 83 14.40 -70.78 -5.99
C PRO A 83 13.64 -71.31 -4.76
N GLY A 84 12.69 -72.23 -4.95
CA GLY A 84 12.01 -72.96 -3.88
C GLY A 84 12.87 -73.98 -3.15
N TYR A 85 12.52 -74.20 -1.88
CA TYR A 85 13.06 -75.26 -1.04
C TYR A 85 12.53 -76.63 -1.47
N CYS A 86 13.41 -77.61 -1.57
CA CYS A 86 13.02 -79.00 -1.76
C CYS A 86 12.71 -79.67 -0.42
N THR A 87 11.61 -80.42 -0.34
CA THR A 87 11.46 -81.51 0.63
C THR A 87 11.42 -82.84 -0.11
N ASN A 88 11.66 -83.95 0.59
CA ASN A 88 11.70 -85.29 -0.03
C ASN A 88 10.41 -85.69 -0.78
N THR A 89 9.29 -85.01 -0.51
CA THR A 89 7.96 -85.30 -1.08
C THR A 89 7.36 -84.14 -1.88
N ALA A 90 7.84 -82.89 -1.72
CA ALA A 90 7.22 -81.72 -2.33
C ALA A 90 8.22 -80.58 -2.64
N CYS A 91 7.84 -79.71 -3.57
CA CYS A 91 8.48 -78.41 -3.74
C CYS A 91 7.77 -77.35 -2.90
N MET A 92 8.51 -76.60 -2.10
CA MET A 92 8.01 -75.45 -1.34
C MET A 92 8.59 -74.16 -1.92
N CYS A 93 7.79 -73.44 -2.72
CA CYS A 93 8.22 -72.20 -3.37
C CYS A 93 8.53 -71.09 -2.35
N THR A 94 9.81 -70.80 -2.14
CA THR A 94 10.31 -69.63 -1.41
C THR A 94 9.66 -68.37 -1.97
N ASN A 95 8.91 -67.67 -1.12
CA ASN A 95 8.42 -66.32 -1.40
C ASN A 95 7.63 -66.18 -2.73
N LYS A 96 7.03 -67.29 -3.18
CA LYS A 96 6.19 -67.45 -4.38
C LYS A 96 6.78 -66.90 -5.70
N PHE A 97 8.10 -67.05 -5.90
CA PHE A 97 8.70 -67.04 -7.25
C PHE A 97 8.24 -68.28 -8.04
N SER A 98 7.08 -68.17 -8.69
CA SER A 98 6.41 -69.24 -9.42
C SER A 98 6.45 -69.01 -10.94
N PRO A 99 6.58 -70.06 -11.77
CA PRO A 99 6.34 -69.97 -13.21
C PRO A 99 4.83 -69.84 -13.54
N GLU A 100 3.92 -70.19 -12.62
CA GLU A 100 2.47 -70.14 -12.83
C GLU A 100 1.72 -69.34 -11.76
N ASN A 101 0.59 -68.74 -12.15
CA ASN A 101 -0.18 -67.79 -11.36
C ASN A 101 -0.92 -68.44 -10.19
N ASN A 102 -0.44 -68.23 -8.96
CA ASN A 102 -1.17 -68.55 -7.74
C ASN A 102 -1.05 -67.41 -6.70
N PRO A 103 -2.10 -66.60 -6.47
CA PRO A 103 -2.04 -65.43 -5.59
C PRO A 103 -2.35 -65.78 -4.12
N THR A 104 -1.45 -65.44 -3.21
CA THR A 104 -1.68 -65.24 -1.76
C THR A 104 -0.35 -64.90 -1.09
N ASP A 105 -0.34 -63.95 -0.16
CA ASP A 105 0.65 -63.70 0.92
C ASP A 105 2.16 -63.65 0.59
N LYS A 106 2.75 -62.50 0.93
CA LYS A 106 4.19 -62.18 0.88
C LYS A 106 4.87 -62.46 -0.46
N ALA A 107 4.28 -61.92 -1.52
CA ALA A 107 5.02 -61.52 -2.71
C ALA A 107 6.09 -60.47 -2.33
N TYR A 108 7.28 -60.58 -2.93
CA TYR A 108 8.33 -59.57 -2.81
C TYR A 108 8.34 -58.70 -4.05
N TYR A 109 8.59 -57.41 -3.83
CA TYR A 109 8.43 -56.34 -4.79
C TYR A 109 9.77 -55.62 -5.00
N PRO A 110 10.06 -55.06 -6.19
CA PRO A 110 11.14 -54.08 -6.34
C PRO A 110 10.78 -52.79 -5.56
N SER A 111 11.76 -52.12 -4.99
CA SER A 111 11.56 -50.80 -4.39
C SER A 111 11.74 -49.69 -5.42
N ILE A 112 11.03 -48.57 -5.27
CA ILE A 112 11.21 -47.35 -6.09
C ILE A 112 11.69 -46.24 -5.16
N GLU A 113 13.01 -46.09 -5.08
CA GLU A 113 13.68 -45.18 -4.12
C GLU A 113 13.34 -43.72 -4.42
N GLN A 114 13.39 -43.33 -5.69
CA GLN A 114 13.21 -41.96 -6.17
C GLN A 114 12.48 -41.96 -7.51
N SER A 115 11.59 -40.99 -7.73
CA SER A 115 10.95 -40.75 -9.04
C SER A 115 10.74 -39.25 -9.23
N THR A 116 11.40 -38.69 -10.26
CA THR A 116 11.41 -37.27 -10.58
C THR A 116 10.69 -37.00 -11.90
N LEU A 117 9.88 -35.95 -11.92
CA LEU A 117 9.22 -35.37 -13.07
C LEU A 117 9.74 -33.94 -13.27
N ASN A 118 10.34 -33.66 -14.43
CA ASN A 118 10.62 -32.30 -14.88
C ASN A 118 9.57 -31.90 -15.92
N PHE A 119 8.84 -30.83 -15.67
CA PHE A 119 7.70 -30.38 -16.46
C PHE A 119 7.83 -28.88 -16.75
N GLY A 120 8.03 -28.51 -18.02
CA GLY A 120 8.34 -27.14 -18.40
C GLY A 120 7.86 -26.72 -19.79
N TYR A 121 8.01 -25.42 -20.06
CA TYR A 121 7.66 -24.80 -21.33
C TYR A 121 8.81 -23.96 -21.89
N PHE A 122 9.25 -24.31 -23.10
CA PHE A 122 10.22 -23.57 -23.88
C PHE A 122 9.52 -22.82 -25.02
N HIS A 123 9.59 -21.49 -24.99
CA HIS A 123 8.92 -20.63 -25.96
C HIS A 123 9.76 -20.50 -27.22
N GLN A 124 9.46 -21.31 -28.24
CA GLN A 124 10.26 -21.43 -29.47
C GLN A 124 10.59 -20.08 -30.14
N VAL A 125 9.64 -19.14 -30.23
CA VAL A 125 9.91 -17.80 -30.83
C VAL A 125 10.85 -16.94 -29.98
N LYS A 126 10.77 -17.01 -28.64
CA LYS A 126 11.63 -16.24 -27.73
C LYS A 126 12.97 -16.95 -27.42
N GLN A 127 13.14 -18.20 -27.85
CA GLN A 127 14.31 -19.05 -27.58
C GLN A 127 14.69 -19.13 -26.08
N MET A 128 13.69 -19.17 -25.20
CA MET A 128 13.88 -19.21 -23.75
C MET A 128 12.89 -20.17 -23.05
N PRO A 129 13.27 -20.80 -21.92
CA PRO A 129 12.30 -21.36 -20.99
C PRO A 129 11.45 -20.25 -20.38
N ILE A 130 10.15 -20.48 -20.23
CA ILE A 130 9.22 -19.59 -19.51
C ILE A 130 9.02 -20.07 -18.07
N TYR A 131 9.03 -21.39 -17.87
CA TYR A 131 9.09 -22.04 -16.57
C TYR A 131 9.61 -23.47 -16.72
N ASN A 132 10.14 -24.04 -15.64
CA ASN A 132 10.45 -25.45 -15.50
C ASN A 132 10.22 -25.87 -14.05
N MET A 133 9.40 -26.89 -13.81
CA MET A 133 9.08 -27.40 -12.49
C MET A 133 9.69 -28.78 -12.32
N THR A 134 10.50 -28.96 -11.27
CA THR A 134 11.01 -30.27 -10.84
C THR A 134 10.20 -30.77 -9.65
N ILE A 135 9.65 -31.97 -9.77
CA ILE A 135 8.83 -32.64 -8.76
C ILE A 135 9.49 -33.99 -8.47
N ASP A 136 9.79 -34.31 -7.21
CA ASP A 136 10.40 -35.58 -6.80
C ASP A 136 9.56 -36.26 -5.72
N SER A 137 9.05 -37.45 -6.02
CA SER A 137 8.17 -38.20 -5.13
C SER A 137 8.88 -38.91 -3.99
N ALA A 138 10.18 -38.68 -3.76
CA ALA A 138 10.97 -39.33 -2.73
C ALA A 138 10.30 -39.30 -1.33
N MET A 139 9.56 -38.24 -1.00
CA MET A 139 8.99 -38.02 0.34
C MET A 139 7.54 -38.52 0.55
N SER A 140 6.81 -38.95 -0.48
CA SER A 140 5.44 -39.48 -0.27
C SER A 140 5.44 -40.91 0.28
N THR A 141 4.65 -41.12 1.34
CA THR A 141 4.36 -42.42 1.98
C THR A 141 3.23 -43.20 1.32
N ASP A 142 2.40 -42.54 0.51
CA ASP A 142 1.05 -43.02 0.16
C ASP A 142 0.97 -43.51 -1.30
N ASP A 143 2.12 -43.90 -1.88
CA ASP A 143 2.38 -44.26 -3.30
C ASP A 143 1.97 -43.20 -4.36
N VAL A 144 1.25 -42.15 -3.98
CA VAL A 144 0.81 -41.03 -4.80
C VAL A 144 1.27 -39.72 -4.17
N GLU A 145 1.67 -38.75 -5.00
CA GLU A 145 1.86 -37.36 -4.59
C GLU A 145 1.06 -36.44 -5.52
N THR A 146 0.49 -35.34 -5.01
CA THR A 146 -0.41 -34.45 -5.78
C THR A 146 0.03 -32.99 -5.66
N PHE A 147 0.30 -32.38 -6.81
CA PHE A 147 0.67 -30.98 -6.97
C PHE A 147 -0.41 -30.22 -7.73
N TRP A 148 -0.48 -28.91 -7.51
CA TRP A 148 -1.41 -28.02 -8.20
C TRP A 148 -0.62 -26.96 -9.00
N THR A 149 -1.13 -26.57 -10.17
CA THR A 149 -0.48 -25.54 -11.00
C THR A 149 -1.46 -24.86 -11.95
N ASN A 150 -1.18 -23.59 -12.27
CA ASN A 150 -1.93 -22.82 -13.27
C ASN A 150 -1.26 -22.76 -14.66
N ARG A 151 -0.15 -23.47 -14.86
CA ARG A 151 0.60 -23.46 -16.12
C ARG A 151 -0.07 -24.38 -17.16
N ARG A 152 -0.75 -23.79 -18.15
CA ARG A 152 -1.61 -24.50 -19.13
C ARG A 152 -0.88 -25.19 -20.28
N ASP A 153 0.35 -24.78 -20.59
CA ASP A 153 1.07 -25.19 -21.81
C ASP A 153 2.43 -25.78 -21.45
N ALA A 154 2.67 -27.05 -21.77
CA ALA A 154 3.98 -27.70 -21.58
C ALA A 154 4.47 -28.32 -22.89
N ASN A 155 5.80 -28.33 -23.09
CA ASN A 155 6.43 -28.94 -24.26
C ASN A 155 7.84 -29.52 -23.99
N SER A 156 8.30 -29.50 -22.75
CA SER A 156 9.50 -30.21 -22.30
C SER A 156 9.12 -31.04 -21.09
N ILE A 157 9.10 -32.36 -21.24
CA ILE A 157 8.82 -33.28 -20.14
C ILE A 157 9.85 -34.41 -20.09
N ASN A 158 10.52 -34.52 -18.96
CA ASN A 158 11.56 -35.51 -18.70
C ASN A 158 11.28 -36.24 -17.38
N PHE A 159 11.57 -37.53 -17.36
CA PHE A 159 11.27 -38.45 -16.27
C PHE A 159 12.55 -39.18 -15.89
N THR A 160 12.89 -39.19 -14.60
CA THR A 160 14.01 -40.00 -14.08
C THR A 160 13.54 -40.79 -12.87
N PHE A 161 13.79 -42.10 -12.81
CA PHE A 161 13.47 -42.87 -11.61
C PHE A 161 14.46 -43.97 -11.32
N GLN A 162 14.58 -44.30 -10.03
CA GLN A 162 15.58 -45.21 -9.49
C GLN A 162 14.88 -46.34 -8.72
N SER A 163 15.25 -47.58 -9.00
CA SER A 163 14.60 -48.77 -8.44
C SER A 163 15.61 -49.87 -8.13
N ILE A 164 15.39 -50.63 -7.07
CA ILE A 164 16.30 -51.70 -6.63
C ILE A 164 15.53 -52.98 -6.31
N PHE A 165 16.17 -54.13 -6.57
CA PHE A 165 15.72 -55.43 -6.13
C PHE A 165 16.94 -56.26 -5.70
N SER A 166 16.96 -56.66 -4.43
CA SER A 166 18.03 -57.47 -3.81
C SER A 166 17.55 -58.90 -3.54
N PRO A 167 17.65 -59.82 -4.52
CA PRO A 167 17.38 -61.25 -4.29
C PRO A 167 18.23 -61.88 -3.18
N SER A 168 19.39 -61.31 -2.85
CA SER A 168 20.22 -61.69 -1.69
C SER A 168 19.44 -61.67 -0.38
N ALA A 169 18.63 -60.63 -0.15
CA ALA A 169 17.80 -60.45 1.04
C ALA A 169 16.65 -61.48 1.17
N LEU A 170 16.43 -62.29 0.13
CA LEU A 170 15.35 -63.29 0.10
C LEU A 170 15.77 -64.65 0.67
N ASN A 171 17.03 -64.82 1.09
CA ASN A 171 17.59 -66.04 1.68
C ASN A 171 17.24 -67.28 0.84
N PHE A 172 17.56 -67.26 -0.45
CA PHE A 172 17.31 -68.38 -1.35
C PHE A 172 18.14 -69.62 -0.96
N PRO A 173 17.60 -70.85 -1.16
CA PRO A 173 18.36 -72.08 -0.98
C PRO A 173 19.54 -72.17 -1.96
N SER A 174 20.50 -73.05 -1.65
CA SER A 174 21.61 -73.37 -2.54
C SER A 174 21.13 -73.85 -3.91
N ARG A 175 21.84 -73.45 -4.97
CA ARG A 175 21.54 -73.84 -6.37
C ARG A 175 21.63 -75.36 -6.53
N PRO A 176 20.53 -76.08 -6.84
CA PRO A 176 20.58 -77.52 -7.11
C PRO A 176 21.31 -77.81 -8.43
N ASP A 177 21.95 -78.96 -8.55
CA ASP A 177 22.78 -79.33 -9.72
C ASP A 177 22.02 -79.30 -11.06
N TYR A 178 20.71 -79.56 -11.03
CA TYR A 178 19.85 -79.51 -12.22
C TYR A 178 19.55 -78.09 -12.75
N ILE A 179 20.07 -77.05 -12.10
CA ILE A 179 20.02 -75.64 -12.52
C ILE A 179 21.41 -75.22 -13.02
N VAL A 180 21.58 -75.12 -14.35
CA VAL A 180 22.85 -74.71 -14.96
C VAL A 180 23.14 -73.24 -14.64
N GLN A 181 22.18 -72.38 -14.96
CA GLN A 181 22.26 -70.94 -14.83
C GLN A 181 20.92 -70.40 -14.33
N TYR A 182 20.96 -69.30 -13.58
CA TYR A 182 19.78 -68.51 -13.23
C TYR A 182 20.18 -67.04 -13.11
N ALA A 183 19.20 -66.15 -13.19
CA ALA A 183 19.35 -64.76 -12.78
C ALA A 183 17.98 -64.23 -12.32
N PHE A 184 17.97 -63.42 -11.27
CA PHE A 184 16.79 -62.71 -10.76
C PHE A 184 17.06 -61.21 -10.76
N GLY A 185 16.03 -60.37 -10.73
CA GLY A 185 16.21 -58.92 -10.79
C GLY A 185 15.00 -58.17 -11.32
N ILE A 186 15.15 -56.87 -11.57
CA ILE A 186 14.21 -56.06 -12.34
C ILE A 186 14.28 -56.51 -13.80
N THR A 187 13.15 -56.91 -14.38
CA THR A 187 13.04 -57.44 -15.77
C THR A 187 12.28 -56.54 -16.72
N LYS A 188 11.46 -55.62 -16.20
CA LYS A 188 10.79 -54.58 -16.96
C LYS A 188 10.68 -53.33 -16.10
N ALA A 189 10.86 -52.18 -16.72
CA ALA A 189 10.56 -50.89 -16.15
C ALA A 189 9.84 -50.04 -17.20
N ASP A 190 8.82 -49.29 -16.79
CA ASP A 190 8.02 -48.47 -17.67
C ASP A 190 7.47 -47.23 -16.95
N VAL A 191 7.33 -46.12 -17.67
CA VAL A 191 6.72 -44.86 -17.20
C VAL A 191 5.45 -44.63 -18.01
N ASN A 192 4.29 -44.68 -17.35
CA ASN A 192 3.00 -44.44 -17.98
C ASN A 192 2.52 -43.02 -17.71
N VAL A 193 2.29 -42.24 -18.77
CA VAL A 193 1.81 -40.86 -18.73
C VAL A 193 0.37 -40.82 -19.24
N ARG A 194 -0.55 -40.34 -18.40
CA ARG A 194 -1.98 -40.20 -18.71
C ARG A 194 -2.45 -38.79 -18.41
N VAL A 195 -3.29 -38.22 -19.28
CA VAL A 195 -4.02 -36.97 -19.03
C VAL A 195 -5.51 -37.28 -19.01
N THR A 196 -6.20 -36.90 -17.94
CA THR A 196 -7.66 -37.01 -17.80
C THR A 196 -8.30 -35.66 -17.60
N THR A 197 -9.46 -35.45 -18.21
CA THR A 197 -10.34 -34.32 -17.92
C THR A 197 -10.92 -34.42 -16.51
N LEU A 198 -11.47 -33.30 -16.02
CA LEU A 198 -12.31 -33.23 -14.82
C LEU A 198 -13.40 -34.33 -14.75
N ASN A 199 -13.93 -34.75 -15.90
CA ASN A 199 -14.95 -35.78 -16.04
C ASN A 199 -14.36 -37.20 -16.22
N ASN A 200 -13.08 -37.41 -15.89
CA ASN A 200 -12.31 -38.65 -16.06
C ASN A 200 -12.17 -39.16 -17.51
N GLY A 201 -12.47 -38.33 -18.52
CA GLY A 201 -12.24 -38.66 -19.93
C GLY A 201 -10.75 -38.58 -20.28
N GLU A 202 -10.20 -39.59 -20.96
CA GLU A 202 -8.78 -39.63 -21.33
C GLU A 202 -8.49 -38.66 -22.50
N LYS A 203 -7.69 -37.61 -22.24
CA LYS A 203 -7.13 -36.72 -23.27
C LYS A 203 -5.90 -37.34 -23.95
N TYR A 204 -5.09 -38.10 -23.20
CA TYR A 204 -3.81 -38.66 -23.66
C TYR A 204 -3.34 -39.82 -22.78
N ASN A 205 -2.57 -40.73 -23.39
CA ASN A 205 -2.04 -41.93 -22.76
C ASN A 205 -0.80 -42.41 -23.54
N LYS A 206 0.36 -42.50 -22.88
CA LYS A 206 1.63 -42.96 -23.49
C LYS A 206 2.47 -43.71 -22.47
N VAL A 207 2.82 -44.95 -22.79
CA VAL A 207 3.77 -45.76 -22.01
C VAL A 207 5.16 -45.67 -22.64
N LEU A 208 6.14 -45.26 -21.83
CA LEU A 208 7.55 -45.22 -22.17
C LEU A 208 8.24 -46.45 -21.56
N SER A 209 8.78 -47.32 -22.40
CA SER A 209 9.57 -48.48 -21.92
C SER A 209 11.00 -48.05 -21.59
N CYS A 210 11.48 -48.40 -20.40
CA CYS A 210 12.85 -48.16 -20.00
C CYS A 210 13.81 -49.23 -20.55
N TYR A 211 15.03 -48.82 -20.94
CA TYR A 211 16.03 -49.71 -21.54
C TYR A 211 16.98 -50.34 -20.50
N GLY A 212 17.75 -51.35 -20.92
CA GLY A 212 18.79 -52.01 -20.10
C GLY A 212 18.32 -53.21 -19.27
N VAL A 213 17.04 -53.29 -18.91
CA VAL A 213 16.42 -54.45 -18.25
C VAL A 213 15.69 -55.35 -19.26
N SER A 214 15.75 -56.66 -19.05
CA SER A 214 14.85 -57.62 -19.72
C SER A 214 14.68 -58.88 -18.87
N ARG A 215 13.81 -59.81 -19.31
CA ARG A 215 13.72 -61.15 -18.69
C ARG A 215 14.97 -62.01 -18.90
N ASP A 216 15.81 -61.67 -19.88
CA ASP A 216 17.10 -62.29 -20.17
C ASP A 216 18.28 -61.58 -19.48
N ASN A 217 18.16 -60.27 -19.23
CA ASN A 217 19.13 -59.44 -18.53
C ASN A 217 18.49 -58.73 -17.32
N PRO A 218 18.19 -59.47 -16.24
CA PRO A 218 17.61 -58.89 -15.03
C PRO A 218 18.67 -58.21 -14.16
N ILE A 219 18.40 -56.99 -13.68
CA ILE A 219 19.32 -56.23 -12.81
C ILE A 219 18.99 -56.48 -11.33
N ASN A 220 20.01 -56.83 -10.53
CA ASN A 220 19.93 -57.15 -9.10
C ASN A 220 21.06 -56.51 -8.31
N GLU A 221 20.87 -56.36 -6.99
CA GLU A 221 21.84 -55.85 -5.99
C GLU A 221 22.42 -54.44 -6.27
N HIS A 222 21.98 -53.81 -7.35
CA HIS A 222 22.42 -52.52 -7.83
C HIS A 222 21.20 -51.67 -8.16
N LEU A 223 21.33 -50.36 -7.96
CA LEU A 223 20.28 -49.38 -8.22
C LEU A 223 20.11 -49.22 -9.74
N TYR A 224 19.01 -49.74 -10.28
CA TYR A 224 18.61 -49.48 -11.65
C TYR A 224 18.13 -48.03 -11.80
N ARG A 225 18.44 -47.41 -12.93
CA ARG A 225 18.01 -46.06 -13.30
C ARG A 225 17.34 -46.09 -14.66
N CYS A 226 16.21 -45.38 -14.78
CA CYS A 226 15.56 -45.10 -16.04
C CYS A 226 15.42 -43.60 -16.22
N ASP A 227 15.99 -43.09 -17.30
CA ASP A 227 15.86 -41.71 -17.76
C ASP A 227 15.14 -41.72 -19.13
N THR A 228 14.07 -40.93 -19.29
CA THR A 228 13.26 -40.91 -20.51
C THR A 228 12.52 -39.58 -20.68
N SER A 229 12.01 -39.28 -21.88
CA SER A 229 11.41 -37.98 -22.22
C SER A 229 10.18 -38.11 -23.14
N ILE A 230 9.43 -37.01 -23.29
CA ILE A 230 8.49 -36.83 -24.40
C ILE A 230 8.81 -35.50 -25.08
N ASP A 231 9.54 -35.58 -26.19
CA ASP A 231 10.04 -34.42 -26.91
C ASP A 231 8.94 -33.72 -27.74
N ASP A 232 7.98 -34.51 -28.24
CA ASP A 232 6.79 -34.04 -28.98
C ASP A 232 5.55 -33.85 -28.07
N PHE A 233 5.72 -33.34 -26.83
CA PHE A 233 4.56 -33.06 -25.98
C PHE A 233 3.91 -31.73 -26.40
N ASN A 234 2.65 -31.78 -26.83
CA ASN A 234 1.89 -30.61 -27.24
C ASN A 234 0.41 -30.77 -26.84
N ILE A 235 0.14 -30.65 -25.54
CA ILE A 235 -1.20 -30.72 -24.97
C ILE A 235 -1.43 -29.46 -24.14
N ARG A 236 -2.55 -28.80 -24.41
CA ARG A 236 -3.10 -27.74 -23.58
C ARG A 236 -3.93 -28.35 -22.44
N PHE A 237 -3.60 -27.94 -21.22
CA PHE A 237 -4.35 -28.27 -20.02
C PHE A 237 -5.44 -27.23 -19.75
N ASP A 238 -6.62 -27.72 -19.36
CA ASP A 238 -7.77 -26.91 -18.94
C ASP A 238 -8.01 -27.06 -17.44
N SER A 239 -8.74 -26.12 -16.83
CA SER A 239 -9.08 -26.16 -15.40
C SER A 239 -9.80 -27.47 -15.03
N GLY A 240 -9.29 -28.15 -14.00
CA GLY A 240 -9.76 -29.45 -13.55
C GLY A 240 -9.13 -30.66 -14.25
N ASP A 241 -8.24 -30.50 -15.23
CA ASP A 241 -7.47 -31.61 -15.78
C ASP A 241 -6.50 -32.21 -14.73
N THR A 242 -6.14 -33.48 -14.90
CA THR A 242 -5.06 -34.13 -14.16
C THR A 242 -4.07 -34.81 -15.12
N TYR A 243 -2.79 -34.52 -14.95
CA TYR A 243 -1.65 -35.18 -15.60
C TYR A 243 -1.03 -36.17 -14.60
N SER A 244 -1.28 -37.46 -14.82
CA SER A 244 -0.77 -38.57 -14.00
C SER A 244 0.46 -39.20 -14.64
N VAL A 245 1.54 -39.30 -13.88
CA VAL A 245 2.74 -40.09 -14.20
C VAL A 245 2.80 -41.28 -13.26
N THR A 246 2.82 -42.49 -13.80
CA THR A 246 2.98 -43.73 -13.02
C THR A 246 4.30 -44.39 -13.42
N PHE A 247 5.26 -44.35 -12.51
CA PHE A 247 6.54 -45.06 -12.63
C PHE A 247 6.33 -46.52 -12.20
N ARG A 248 6.80 -47.49 -12.98
CA ARG A 248 6.58 -48.91 -12.75
C ARG A 248 7.86 -49.71 -12.88
N ALA A 249 8.17 -50.53 -11.89
CA ALA A 249 9.25 -51.52 -11.93
C ALA A 249 8.68 -52.92 -11.68
N GLU A 250 9.12 -53.93 -12.44
CA GLU A 250 8.65 -55.32 -12.37
C GLU A 250 9.86 -56.26 -12.19
N ASN A 251 9.88 -57.01 -11.08
CA ASN A 251 10.91 -58.03 -10.85
C ASN A 251 10.65 -59.31 -11.67
N GLY A 252 11.53 -60.29 -11.58
CA GLY A 252 11.41 -61.57 -12.29
C GLY A 252 12.77 -62.20 -12.51
N GLY A 253 12.93 -62.90 -13.62
CA GLY A 253 14.20 -63.44 -14.08
C GLY A 253 14.04 -64.73 -14.87
N PHE A 254 15.09 -65.54 -14.91
CA PHE A 254 15.10 -66.84 -15.58
C PHE A 254 15.90 -67.92 -14.84
N ARG A 255 15.64 -69.19 -15.18
CA ARG A 255 16.49 -70.36 -14.90
C ARG A 255 16.70 -71.18 -16.17
N ILE A 256 17.81 -71.91 -16.25
CA ILE A 256 18.12 -72.86 -17.33
C ILE A 256 18.30 -74.25 -16.72
N LEU A 257 17.63 -75.23 -17.31
CA LEU A 257 17.61 -76.62 -16.83
C LEU A 257 18.59 -77.49 -17.62
N ASP A 258 19.36 -78.30 -16.89
CA ASP A 258 20.49 -79.10 -17.41
C ASP A 258 20.12 -80.06 -18.55
N ASN A 259 18.92 -80.65 -18.49
CA ASN A 259 18.56 -81.79 -19.33
C ASN A 259 17.44 -81.43 -20.34
N GLY A 260 17.72 -80.45 -21.21
CA GLY A 260 16.87 -80.08 -22.36
C GLY A 260 15.60 -79.28 -22.05
N GLY A 261 15.34 -78.94 -20.78
CA GLY A 261 14.13 -78.21 -20.35
C GLY A 261 14.09 -76.72 -20.70
N GLY A 262 15.10 -76.20 -21.40
CA GLY A 262 15.20 -74.84 -21.91
C GLY A 262 15.45 -73.76 -20.85
N LYS A 263 15.38 -72.50 -21.28
CA LYS A 263 15.28 -71.32 -20.41
C LYS A 263 13.83 -71.13 -20.01
N GLN A 264 13.55 -71.02 -18.71
CA GLN A 264 12.23 -70.77 -18.14
C GLN A 264 12.24 -69.42 -17.41
N TYR A 265 11.20 -68.61 -17.62
CA TYR A 265 11.04 -67.31 -16.98
C TYR A 265 10.11 -67.39 -15.77
N TYR A 266 10.31 -66.48 -14.81
CA TYR A 266 9.41 -66.30 -13.67
C TYR A 266 8.39 -65.19 -13.96
N THR A 267 7.17 -65.34 -13.44
CA THR A 267 6.17 -64.27 -13.48
C THR A 267 6.51 -63.19 -12.46
N GLY A 268 6.65 -61.96 -12.93
CA GLY A 268 7.06 -60.82 -12.13
C GLY A 268 5.99 -60.27 -11.18
N ARG A 269 6.44 -59.47 -10.22
CA ARG A 269 5.62 -58.59 -9.40
C ARG A 269 6.08 -57.16 -9.62
N SER A 270 5.12 -56.26 -9.83
CA SER A 270 5.40 -54.86 -10.11
C SER A 270 4.97 -53.93 -9.00
N THR A 271 5.84 -52.97 -8.71
CA THR A 271 5.61 -51.80 -7.86
C THR A 271 5.31 -50.60 -8.75
N THR A 272 4.49 -49.69 -8.25
CA THR A 272 4.14 -48.45 -8.95
C THR A 272 4.18 -47.27 -7.98
N ARG A 273 4.80 -46.15 -8.39
CA ARG A 273 4.77 -44.87 -7.67
C ARG A 273 4.19 -43.81 -8.60
N LYS A 274 3.38 -42.88 -8.10
CA LYS A 274 2.57 -41.97 -8.91
C LYS A 274 2.78 -40.50 -8.54
N ILE A 275 2.91 -39.64 -9.55
CA ILE A 275 2.86 -38.18 -9.41
C ILE A 275 1.64 -37.68 -10.20
N ASP A 276 0.77 -36.91 -9.54
CA ASP A 276 -0.36 -36.21 -10.16
C ASP A 276 -0.12 -34.70 -10.15
N ILE A 277 -0.01 -34.08 -11.32
CA ILE A 277 -0.17 -32.63 -11.47
C ILE A 277 -1.64 -32.36 -11.79
N LYS A 278 -2.29 -31.53 -10.99
CA LYS A 278 -3.65 -31.05 -11.23
C LYS A 278 -3.62 -29.60 -11.70
N PHE A 279 -4.41 -29.31 -12.72
CA PHE A 279 -4.45 -27.98 -13.31
C PHE A 279 -5.63 -27.21 -12.75
N ASP A 280 -5.35 -26.04 -12.19
CA ASP A 280 -6.37 -25.10 -11.79
C ASP A 280 -5.94 -23.70 -12.19
N THR A 281 -6.83 -23.02 -12.88
CA THR A 281 -6.55 -21.85 -13.71
C THR A 281 -7.67 -20.82 -13.64
N GLU A 282 -8.64 -21.06 -12.75
CA GLU A 282 -9.59 -20.04 -12.29
C GLU A 282 -8.90 -19.20 -11.19
N ILE A 283 -9.50 -18.06 -10.83
CA ILE A 283 -9.07 -17.31 -9.64
C ILE A 283 -10.00 -17.61 -8.46
N PRO A 284 -9.52 -17.51 -7.21
CA PRO A 284 -10.40 -17.50 -6.03
C PRO A 284 -11.54 -16.49 -6.19
N TYR A 285 -12.74 -16.91 -5.80
CA TYR A 285 -13.96 -16.11 -5.89
C TYR A 285 -14.60 -15.95 -4.52
N HIS A 286 -15.35 -14.88 -4.33
CA HIS A 286 -16.13 -14.65 -3.13
C HIS A 286 -17.55 -15.23 -3.28
N CYS A 287 -18.11 -15.74 -2.18
CA CYS A 287 -19.42 -16.42 -2.20
C CYS A 287 -20.58 -15.58 -2.76
N THR A 288 -20.48 -14.25 -2.84
CA THR A 288 -21.51 -13.40 -3.46
C THR A 288 -21.63 -13.62 -4.96
N GLU A 289 -20.52 -13.90 -5.63
CA GLU A 289 -20.45 -13.94 -7.10
C GLU A 289 -21.21 -15.15 -7.68
N LYS A 290 -21.19 -16.28 -6.95
CA LYS A 290 -21.99 -17.47 -7.25
C LYS A 290 -23.29 -17.58 -6.44
N SER A 291 -23.65 -16.52 -5.68
CA SER A 291 -24.82 -16.50 -4.77
C SER A 291 -24.83 -17.60 -3.70
N GLU A 292 -23.64 -17.98 -3.22
CA GLU A 292 -23.41 -19.06 -2.25
C GLU A 292 -23.24 -18.60 -0.79
N CYS A 293 -23.28 -17.29 -0.52
CA CYS A 293 -23.12 -16.80 0.86
C CYS A 293 -24.32 -17.16 1.73
N THR A 294 -24.07 -17.77 2.88
CA THR A 294 -25.06 -17.87 3.96
C THR A 294 -25.35 -16.49 4.56
N TYR A 295 -26.59 -16.27 5.00
CA TYR A 295 -27.01 -15.01 5.61
C TYR A 295 -26.58 -14.93 7.09
N PRO A 296 -26.16 -13.77 7.63
CA PRO A 296 -25.96 -12.49 6.94
C PRO A 296 -24.82 -12.55 5.92
N VAL A 297 -25.04 -11.91 4.77
CA VAL A 297 -24.07 -11.90 3.64
C VAL A 297 -22.73 -11.41 4.15
N SER A 298 -21.70 -12.21 3.91
CA SER A 298 -20.33 -11.92 4.35
C SER A 298 -19.68 -10.91 3.39
N ALA A 299 -18.76 -10.07 3.89
CA ALA A 299 -18.07 -9.08 3.08
C ALA A 299 -16.74 -9.65 2.52
N MET A 300 -16.46 -9.36 1.24
CA MET A 300 -15.21 -9.68 0.54
C MET A 300 -13.98 -9.29 1.35
N MET A 301 -13.95 -8.02 1.76
CA MET A 301 -13.14 -7.50 2.86
C MET A 301 -13.90 -6.30 3.44
N SER A 302 -13.82 -6.13 4.74
CA SER A 302 -14.42 -5.02 5.48
C SER A 302 -13.36 -4.35 6.36
N VAL A 303 -13.45 -3.02 6.45
CA VAL A 303 -12.83 -2.24 7.51
C VAL A 303 -13.97 -1.74 8.40
N GLN A 304 -13.94 -2.02 9.70
CA GLN A 304 -15.12 -1.81 10.56
C GLN A 304 -15.54 -0.34 10.67
N ASN A 305 -14.55 0.56 10.77
CA ASN A 305 -14.71 2.01 10.69
C ASN A 305 -13.65 2.53 9.72
N ASP A 306 -14.08 3.04 8.57
CA ASP A 306 -13.21 3.57 7.51
C ASP A 306 -12.79 5.04 7.75
N VAL A 307 -13.28 5.63 8.84
CA VAL A 307 -12.79 6.88 9.43
C VAL A 307 -12.71 6.65 10.94
N THR A 308 -11.51 6.69 11.53
CA THR A 308 -11.28 6.21 12.90
C THR A 308 -10.09 6.86 13.62
N THR A 309 -10.25 7.05 14.94
CA THR A 309 -9.16 7.37 15.89
C THR A 309 -8.56 6.10 16.53
N ALA A 310 -9.30 4.99 16.48
CA ALA A 310 -8.98 3.69 17.09
C ALA A 310 -8.27 2.76 16.10
N PRO A 311 -7.60 1.67 16.57
CA PRO A 311 -6.94 0.69 15.70
C PRO A 311 -7.83 0.21 14.56
N ILE A 312 -7.26 0.07 13.36
CA ILE A 312 -7.97 -0.35 12.15
C ILE A 312 -8.32 -1.83 12.30
N GLN A 313 -9.62 -2.14 12.32
CA GLN A 313 -10.14 -3.51 12.35
C GLN A 313 -10.50 -3.96 10.94
N ILE A 314 -9.83 -5.01 10.47
CA ILE A 314 -9.98 -5.56 9.12
C ILE A 314 -10.53 -6.99 9.25
N SER A 315 -11.56 -7.34 8.47
CA SER A 315 -12.06 -8.73 8.45
C SER A 315 -12.60 -9.16 7.09
N TRP A 316 -12.43 -10.43 6.76
CA TRP A 316 -12.86 -11.05 5.51
C TRP A 316 -13.37 -12.47 5.77
N LYS A 317 -14.23 -12.95 4.88
CA LYS A 317 -14.86 -14.28 4.98
C LYS A 317 -15.39 -14.71 3.61
N GLY A 318 -15.68 -15.99 3.42
CA GLY A 318 -16.51 -16.45 2.29
C GLY A 318 -15.79 -16.58 0.95
N TRP A 319 -14.46 -16.45 0.94
CA TRP A 319 -13.60 -16.78 -0.20
C TRP A 319 -13.50 -18.29 -0.39
N LYS A 320 -13.56 -18.71 -1.65
CA LYS A 320 -13.48 -20.11 -2.07
C LYS A 320 -12.68 -20.21 -3.36
N ASP A 321 -12.27 -21.41 -3.69
CA ASP A 321 -11.90 -21.77 -5.05
C ASP A 321 -12.72 -22.99 -5.54
N GLN A 322 -12.65 -23.33 -6.83
CA GLN A 322 -13.42 -24.39 -7.46
C GLN A 322 -12.68 -25.75 -7.50
N PHE A 323 -11.34 -25.79 -7.47
CA PHE A 323 -10.59 -27.03 -7.62
C PHE A 323 -9.43 -27.18 -6.63
N SER A 324 -8.47 -26.26 -6.65
CA SER A 324 -7.24 -26.33 -5.85
C SER A 324 -7.43 -25.85 -4.40
N LYS A 325 -8.50 -25.11 -4.13
CA LYS A 325 -8.90 -24.46 -2.86
C LYS A 325 -8.02 -23.28 -2.47
N VAL A 326 -8.61 -22.31 -1.77
CA VAL A 326 -7.85 -21.24 -1.10
C VAL A 326 -6.79 -21.87 -0.19
N ALA A 327 -5.55 -21.42 -0.32
CA ALA A 327 -4.39 -21.91 0.40
C ALA A 327 -3.94 -20.92 1.47
N ARG A 328 -3.90 -19.62 1.11
CA ARG A 328 -3.47 -18.55 2.01
C ARG A 328 -4.13 -17.22 1.65
N TYR A 329 -4.13 -16.32 2.62
CA TYR A 329 -4.37 -14.90 2.45
C TYR A 329 -3.09 -14.13 2.75
N ALA A 330 -2.81 -13.06 2.02
CA ALA A 330 -1.77 -12.09 2.39
C ALA A 330 -2.38 -10.68 2.47
N LEU A 331 -2.35 -10.10 3.67
CA LEU A 331 -2.85 -8.76 3.93
C LEU A 331 -1.69 -7.76 3.97
N GLU A 332 -1.69 -6.85 3.00
CA GLU A 332 -0.76 -5.74 2.85
C GLU A 332 -1.41 -4.45 3.34
N VAL A 333 -0.64 -3.60 4.07
CA VAL A 333 -1.12 -2.27 4.46
C VAL A 333 -0.11 -1.20 4.04
N PHE A 334 -0.57 -0.26 3.22
CA PHE A 334 0.17 0.90 2.73
C PHE A 334 -0.34 2.19 3.37
N LYS A 335 0.55 3.12 3.72
CA LYS A 335 0.17 4.52 3.91
C LYS A 335 0.18 5.20 2.54
N LEU A 336 -0.91 5.87 2.20
CA LEU A 336 -1.01 6.60 0.94
C LEU A 336 -0.17 7.88 0.96
N VAL A 337 0.36 8.24 -0.21
CA VAL A 337 1.17 9.43 -0.46
C VAL A 337 0.50 10.33 -1.50
N LYS A 338 0.79 11.63 -1.43
CA LYS A 338 0.22 12.66 -2.32
C LYS A 338 0.87 12.59 -3.72
N GLY A 339 0.05 12.35 -4.74
CA GLY A 339 0.44 12.40 -6.15
C GLY A 339 0.67 13.83 -6.65
N ARG A 340 1.36 13.97 -7.78
CA ARG A 340 1.64 15.28 -8.42
C ARG A 340 0.37 15.99 -8.91
N ASP A 341 -0.69 15.23 -9.15
CA ASP A 341 -2.04 15.67 -9.53
C ASP A 341 -2.93 16.01 -8.31
N GLY A 342 -2.43 15.88 -7.09
CA GLY A 342 -3.19 16.07 -5.85
C GLY A 342 -4.04 14.88 -5.43
N THR A 343 -4.02 13.76 -6.16
CA THR A 343 -4.62 12.50 -5.68
C THR A 343 -3.80 11.91 -4.53
N LEU A 344 -4.35 10.89 -3.88
CA LEU A 344 -3.60 9.96 -3.05
C LEU A 344 -3.32 8.67 -3.82
N LYS A 345 -2.18 8.03 -3.58
CA LYS A 345 -1.83 6.71 -4.13
C LYS A 345 -0.90 5.92 -3.23
N GLU A 346 -0.80 4.62 -3.45
CA GLU A 346 0.23 3.77 -2.87
C GLU A 346 1.64 4.27 -3.28
N PRO A 347 2.71 4.02 -2.50
CA PRO A 347 4.01 4.66 -2.67
C PRO A 347 4.86 4.10 -3.84
N TYR A 348 4.24 3.80 -4.98
CA TYR A 348 4.91 3.39 -6.23
C TYR A 348 5.42 4.59 -7.02
N THR A 349 6.50 4.40 -7.79
CA THR A 349 7.06 5.38 -8.73
C THR A 349 7.66 4.67 -9.94
N ASP A 350 7.99 5.41 -11.00
CA ASP A 350 8.63 4.86 -12.20
C ASP A 350 10.02 4.22 -11.91
N LEU A 351 10.63 4.56 -10.76
CA LEU A 351 11.90 4.00 -10.26
C LEU A 351 11.70 2.88 -9.22
N VAL A 352 10.51 2.76 -8.65
CA VAL A 352 10.12 1.77 -7.64
C VAL A 352 8.69 1.33 -7.99
N PRO A 353 8.52 0.48 -9.03
CA PRO A 353 7.19 0.08 -9.49
C PRO A 353 6.44 -0.62 -8.37
N ASN A 354 7.07 -1.59 -7.70
CA ASN A 354 6.45 -2.37 -6.66
C ASN A 354 6.56 -1.63 -5.31
N PRO A 355 5.47 -1.06 -4.76
CA PRO A 355 5.52 -0.34 -3.49
C PRO A 355 5.78 -1.32 -2.34
N VAL A 356 6.60 -0.93 -1.37
CA VAL A 356 6.81 -1.73 -0.16
C VAL A 356 5.70 -1.40 0.85
N PRO A 357 4.87 -2.38 1.27
CA PRO A 357 3.88 -2.16 2.33
C PRO A 357 4.55 -1.99 3.70
N ILE A 358 3.86 -1.30 4.61
CA ILE A 358 4.34 -1.06 5.99
C ILE A 358 4.25 -2.34 6.84
N THR A 359 3.30 -3.21 6.51
CA THR A 359 3.23 -4.58 7.04
C THR A 359 2.63 -5.52 6.00
N ILE A 360 3.13 -6.75 6.00
CA ILE A 360 2.49 -7.92 5.37
C ILE A 360 2.14 -8.90 6.49
N ARG A 361 0.96 -9.51 6.41
CA ARG A 361 0.56 -10.63 7.28
C ARG A 361 -0.05 -11.74 6.44
N GLU A 362 0.54 -12.93 6.54
CA GLU A 362 0.04 -14.12 5.87
C GLU A 362 -0.78 -14.99 6.83
N PHE A 363 -1.85 -15.57 6.31
CA PHE A 363 -2.78 -16.42 7.04
C PHE A 363 -3.06 -17.67 6.20
N ASN A 364 -2.61 -18.84 6.65
CA ASN A 364 -2.91 -20.10 5.97
C ASN A 364 -4.40 -20.42 6.12
N GLU A 365 -5.08 -20.78 5.03
CA GLU A 365 -6.48 -21.17 5.09
C GLU A 365 -6.61 -22.58 5.70
N THR A 366 -7.47 -22.70 6.70
CA THR A 366 -7.71 -23.95 7.44
C THR A 366 -9.13 -24.47 7.25
N THR A 367 -10.07 -23.59 6.89
CA THR A 367 -11.47 -23.94 6.62
C THR A 367 -11.97 -23.01 5.53
N GLU A 368 -12.11 -23.54 4.32
CA GLU A 368 -12.52 -22.78 3.13
C GLU A 368 -13.82 -21.98 3.34
N GLY A 369 -13.81 -20.70 2.97
CA GLY A 369 -14.89 -19.75 3.28
C GLY A 369 -14.91 -19.25 4.73
N GLY A 370 -13.88 -19.57 5.53
CA GLY A 370 -13.75 -19.26 6.94
C GLY A 370 -13.67 -17.77 7.26
N THR A 371 -13.89 -17.42 8.52
CA THR A 371 -13.81 -16.03 9.02
C THR A 371 -12.38 -15.70 9.45
N HIS A 372 -11.82 -14.63 8.91
CA HIS A 372 -10.50 -14.11 9.29
C HIS A 372 -10.59 -12.65 9.71
N SER A 373 -9.72 -12.22 10.63
CA SER A 373 -9.66 -10.82 11.08
C SER A 373 -8.26 -10.44 11.54
N PHE A 374 -7.93 -9.15 11.40
CA PHE A 374 -6.66 -8.58 11.80
C PHE A 374 -6.84 -7.13 12.32
N THR A 375 -6.19 -6.82 13.43
CA THR A 375 -6.10 -5.44 13.95
C THR A 375 -4.76 -4.84 13.54
N TYR A 376 -4.78 -3.72 12.81
CA TYR A 376 -3.59 -2.90 12.56
C TYR A 376 -3.65 -1.59 13.32
N GLN A 377 -2.60 -1.28 14.09
CA GLN A 377 -2.42 0.00 14.76
C GLN A 377 -1.35 0.81 14.01
N PRO A 378 -1.71 1.90 13.32
CA PRO A 378 -0.72 2.73 12.64
C PRO A 378 0.09 3.59 13.61
N ASN A 379 1.37 3.82 13.28
CA ASN A 379 2.26 4.65 14.10
C ASN A 379 2.07 6.16 13.88
N ASN A 380 1.29 6.57 12.87
CA ASN A 380 1.12 7.97 12.44
C ASN A 380 -0.28 8.16 11.85
N PRO A 381 -0.86 9.38 11.91
CA PRO A 381 -2.07 9.71 11.14
C PRO A 381 -1.86 9.60 9.64
N GLY A 382 -2.90 9.25 8.89
CA GLY A 382 -2.87 9.15 7.43
C GLY A 382 -4.11 8.49 6.83
N VAL A 383 -4.17 8.51 5.50
CA VAL A 383 -5.04 7.57 4.77
C VAL A 383 -4.23 6.31 4.47
N TYR A 384 -4.83 5.16 4.71
CA TYR A 384 -4.25 3.85 4.50
C TYR A 384 -5.02 3.07 3.44
N SER A 385 -4.31 2.23 2.71
CA SER A 385 -4.85 1.26 1.74
C SER A 385 -4.50 -0.13 2.24
N CYS A 386 -5.53 -0.94 2.44
CA CYS A 386 -5.45 -2.33 2.84
C CYS A 386 -5.74 -3.17 1.59
N ILE A 387 -4.78 -4.00 1.18
CA ILE A 387 -4.91 -4.90 0.03
C ILE A 387 -4.83 -6.33 0.55
N LEU A 388 -5.86 -7.11 0.25
CA LEU A 388 -5.94 -8.53 0.57
C LEU A 388 -5.70 -9.34 -0.71
N GLU A 389 -4.60 -10.09 -0.77
CA GLU A 389 -4.44 -11.21 -1.68
C GLU A 389 -5.16 -12.43 -1.12
N ILE A 390 -5.96 -13.09 -1.97
CA ILE A 390 -6.52 -14.42 -1.74
C ILE A 390 -5.86 -15.34 -2.76
N ASN A 391 -5.12 -16.36 -2.30
CA ASN A 391 -4.26 -17.19 -3.13
C ASN A 391 -4.57 -18.68 -2.94
N ASP A 392 -4.71 -19.42 -4.04
CA ASP A 392 -5.03 -20.85 -4.05
C ASP A 392 -3.78 -21.75 -4.03
N ARG A 393 -3.94 -23.08 -4.19
CA ARG A 393 -2.82 -24.03 -4.24
C ARG A 393 -2.16 -24.13 -5.62
N ALA A 394 -2.82 -23.70 -6.68
CA ALA A 394 -2.28 -23.66 -8.05
C ALA A 394 -1.50 -22.38 -8.36
N ASN A 395 -1.46 -21.45 -7.41
CA ASN A 395 -0.85 -20.13 -7.44
C ASN A 395 -1.59 -19.08 -8.31
N ASN A 396 -2.92 -19.18 -8.39
CA ASN A 396 -3.78 -18.08 -8.83
C ASN A 396 -4.11 -17.16 -7.65
N SER A 397 -4.38 -15.89 -7.94
CA SER A 397 -4.67 -14.88 -6.91
C SER A 397 -5.77 -13.90 -7.32
N ALA A 398 -6.62 -13.56 -6.36
CA ALA A 398 -7.61 -12.48 -6.43
C ALA A 398 -7.29 -11.40 -5.38
N TYR A 399 -7.68 -10.15 -5.65
CA TYR A 399 -7.28 -8.99 -4.87
C TYR A 399 -8.45 -8.05 -4.53
N VAL A 400 -8.58 -7.74 -3.23
CA VAL A 400 -9.55 -6.76 -2.70
C VAL A 400 -8.79 -5.57 -2.13
N ARG A 401 -9.24 -4.34 -2.41
CA ARG A 401 -8.69 -3.12 -1.81
C ARG A 401 -9.76 -2.39 -0.99
N ARG A 402 -9.40 -1.91 0.20
CA ARG A 402 -10.24 -1.02 1.05
C ARG A 402 -9.40 0.08 1.67
N PHE A 403 -10.00 1.25 1.91
CA PHE A 403 -9.30 2.39 2.48
C PHE A 403 -9.79 2.78 3.88
N VAL A 404 -8.97 3.55 4.59
CA VAL A 404 -9.32 4.08 5.91
C VAL A 404 -8.56 5.36 6.24
N ILE A 405 -9.23 6.36 6.80
CA ILE A 405 -8.59 7.49 7.48
C ILE A 405 -8.33 7.07 8.93
N TYR A 406 -7.05 7.01 9.30
CA TYR A 406 -6.62 6.85 10.68
C TYR A 406 -6.03 8.15 11.20
N ASP A 407 -6.60 8.73 12.25
CA ASP A 407 -6.08 9.97 12.85
C ASP A 407 -6.56 10.17 14.30
N PRO A 408 -5.70 9.92 15.29
CA PRO A 408 -6.01 10.07 16.71
C PRO A 408 -5.63 11.44 17.32
N ILE A 409 -5.07 12.40 16.56
CA ILE A 409 -4.46 13.62 17.14
C ILE A 409 -4.89 14.95 16.52
N SER A 410 -5.50 14.98 15.33
CA SER A 410 -5.91 16.26 14.75
C SER A 410 -7.11 16.89 15.46
N SER A 411 -7.30 18.17 15.20
CA SER A 411 -8.44 18.96 15.65
C SER A 411 -8.76 20.03 14.60
N VAL A 412 -9.96 20.60 14.68
CA VAL A 412 -10.31 21.78 13.88
C VAL A 412 -9.78 23.03 14.58
N THR A 413 -9.08 23.86 13.82
CA THR A 413 -8.58 25.18 14.24
C THR A 413 -9.11 26.27 13.32
N SER A 414 -8.69 27.51 13.57
CA SER A 414 -9.00 28.68 12.76
C SER A 414 -7.70 29.26 12.19
N ASP A 415 -7.79 30.03 11.10
CA ASP A 415 -6.66 30.72 10.44
C ASP A 415 -6.95 32.23 10.35
N GLU A 416 -6.20 33.01 11.12
CA GLU A 416 -6.32 34.47 11.21
C GLU A 416 -6.03 35.20 9.89
N SER A 417 -5.31 34.56 8.94
CA SER A 417 -5.10 35.11 7.60
C SER A 417 -6.37 35.09 6.72
N HIS A 418 -7.40 34.36 7.15
CA HIS A 418 -8.69 34.22 6.48
C HIS A 418 -9.82 34.55 7.47
N PRO A 419 -10.19 35.83 7.62
CA PRO A 419 -11.12 36.25 8.68
C PRO A 419 -12.54 35.71 8.49
N PHE A 420 -13.21 35.43 9.61
CA PHE A 420 -14.66 35.26 9.69
C PHE A 420 -15.29 36.62 10.00
N TYR A 421 -16.16 37.13 9.12
CA TYR A 421 -16.74 38.47 9.25
C TYR A 421 -18.09 38.64 8.52
N ALA A 422 -18.77 39.74 8.80
CA ALA A 422 -20.00 40.15 8.12
C ALA A 422 -19.69 40.89 6.80
N THR A 423 -19.98 40.28 5.64
CA THR A 423 -19.86 40.96 4.35
C THR A 423 -20.89 42.08 4.13
N SER A 424 -21.94 42.15 4.96
CA SER A 424 -22.85 43.30 5.06
C SER A 424 -22.36 44.41 6.00
N GLY A 425 -21.27 44.20 6.76
CA GLY A 425 -20.70 45.19 7.66
C GLY A 425 -19.94 46.32 6.95
N ASN A 426 -19.67 47.42 7.65
CA ASN A 426 -18.94 48.56 7.10
C ASN A 426 -17.43 48.26 7.00
N PRO A 427 -16.81 48.27 5.80
CA PRO A 427 -15.38 48.00 5.64
C PRO A 427 -14.49 49.05 6.32
N ALA A 428 -14.95 50.30 6.49
CA ALA A 428 -14.20 51.36 7.20
C ALA A 428 -14.24 51.21 8.74
N ALA A 429 -14.96 50.21 9.24
CA ALA A 429 -15.05 49.81 10.65
C ALA A 429 -14.79 48.29 10.81
N ASN A 430 -13.85 47.75 10.01
CA ASN A 430 -13.41 46.35 10.03
C ASN A 430 -14.53 45.30 9.91
N TYR A 431 -15.67 45.67 9.32
CA TYR A 431 -16.90 44.86 9.25
C TYR A 431 -17.56 44.51 10.60
N GLU A 432 -17.07 45.05 11.72
CA GLU A 432 -17.65 44.86 13.07
C GLU A 432 -18.88 45.73 13.31
N TRP A 433 -19.05 46.82 12.56
CA TRP A 433 -20.13 47.81 12.73
C TRP A 433 -20.91 48.05 11.44
N GLN A 434 -22.19 48.41 11.57
CA GLN A 434 -23.02 48.94 10.49
C GLN A 434 -24.00 50.01 10.98
N ASN A 435 -24.31 50.98 10.12
CA ASN A 435 -25.17 52.14 10.40
C ASN A 435 -26.42 52.23 9.50
N ILE A 436 -26.65 51.20 8.69
CA ILE A 436 -27.83 51.02 7.84
C ILE A 436 -28.39 49.65 8.20
N ASN A 437 -29.70 49.54 8.39
CA ASN A 437 -30.36 48.25 8.61
C ASN A 437 -30.45 47.51 7.26
N PRO A 438 -29.77 46.36 7.06
CA PRO A 438 -29.89 45.61 5.83
C PRO A 438 -31.13 44.70 5.88
N ASN A 439 -31.83 44.52 4.76
CA ASN A 439 -32.87 43.50 4.63
C ASN A 439 -32.30 42.06 4.64
N THR A 440 -30.98 41.92 4.48
CA THR A 440 -30.26 40.66 4.37
C THR A 440 -28.89 40.82 5.02
N PHE A 441 -28.65 40.08 6.10
CA PHE A 441 -27.35 39.99 6.75
C PHE A 441 -26.50 38.95 6.02
N THR A 442 -25.26 39.28 5.68
CA THR A 442 -24.36 38.34 4.98
C THR A 442 -23.06 38.17 5.73
N PHE A 443 -22.61 36.92 5.85
CA PHE A 443 -21.41 36.53 6.59
C PHE A 443 -20.58 35.53 5.77
N THR A 444 -19.26 35.57 5.92
CA THR A 444 -18.37 34.55 5.35
C THR A 444 -17.27 34.12 6.32
N TRP A 445 -16.93 32.84 6.25
CA TRP A 445 -15.83 32.17 6.96
C TRP A 445 -15.01 31.33 5.96
N LYS A 446 -14.95 31.77 4.70
CA LYS A 446 -14.19 31.13 3.62
C LYS A 446 -12.73 30.96 4.01
N ASN A 447 -12.23 29.72 3.89
CA ASN A 447 -10.96 29.23 4.37
C ASN A 447 -10.69 29.43 5.89
N HIS A 448 -11.56 30.06 6.67
CA HIS A 448 -11.27 30.42 8.07
C HIS A 448 -11.01 29.20 8.96
N PHE A 449 -11.93 28.22 8.92
CA PHE A 449 -11.79 26.96 9.65
C PHE A 449 -10.97 25.95 8.84
N LEU A 450 -10.13 25.17 9.52
CA LEU A 450 -9.35 24.08 8.91
C LEU A 450 -9.11 22.91 9.88
N ASN A 451 -9.04 21.70 9.35
CA ASN A 451 -8.21 20.65 9.95
C ASN A 451 -6.90 20.63 9.17
N LYS A 452 -5.84 21.21 9.75
CA LYS A 452 -4.55 21.38 9.07
C LYS A 452 -3.95 20.06 8.58
N LEU A 453 -4.09 18.98 9.36
CA LEU A 453 -3.52 17.69 9.01
C LEU A 453 -4.23 17.05 7.81
N HIS A 454 -5.56 17.17 7.75
CA HIS A 454 -6.35 16.66 6.62
C HIS A 454 -6.14 17.49 5.35
N GLY A 455 -6.00 18.82 5.50
CA GLY A 455 -5.73 19.76 4.42
C GLY A 455 -4.35 19.58 3.80
N ASP A 456 -3.28 19.71 4.61
CA ASP A 456 -1.90 19.58 4.13
C ASP A 456 -1.63 18.18 3.55
N GLY A 457 -2.16 17.15 4.23
CA GLY A 457 -2.02 15.73 3.88
C GLY A 457 -2.96 15.20 2.80
N ASN A 458 -3.88 16.01 2.26
CA ASN A 458 -4.89 15.61 1.28
C ASN A 458 -5.79 14.42 1.71
N PHE A 459 -6.09 14.24 3.00
CA PHE A 459 -6.78 13.03 3.51
C PHE A 459 -8.17 12.77 2.88
N LEU A 460 -8.83 13.84 2.42
CA LEU A 460 -10.15 13.82 1.81
C LEU A 460 -10.12 13.83 0.27
N ALA A 461 -8.94 13.79 -0.34
CA ALA A 461 -8.77 13.77 -1.80
C ALA A 461 -9.23 12.45 -2.42
N ARG A 462 -9.31 12.44 -3.77
CA ARG A 462 -9.51 11.23 -4.57
C ARG A 462 -8.28 10.34 -4.45
N ILE A 463 -8.51 9.03 -4.35
CA ILE A 463 -7.46 8.01 -4.41
C ILE A 463 -7.38 7.48 -5.85
N SER A 464 -6.17 7.25 -6.34
CA SER A 464 -5.91 6.71 -7.67
C SER A 464 -6.28 5.22 -7.78
N LEU A 465 -6.50 4.76 -9.01
CA LEU A 465 -6.58 3.33 -9.29
C LEU A 465 -5.20 2.70 -9.04
N PHE A 466 -5.20 1.46 -8.56
CA PHE A 466 -3.98 0.67 -8.49
C PHE A 466 -3.51 0.35 -9.94
N PRO A 467 -2.22 0.50 -10.29
CA PRO A 467 -1.78 0.33 -11.67
C PRO A 467 -1.58 -1.15 -12.03
N ASP A 468 -2.10 -1.56 -13.19
CA ASP A 468 -2.08 -2.94 -13.71
C ASP A 468 -0.68 -3.40 -14.22
N SER A 469 0.40 -2.84 -13.68
CA SER A 469 1.77 -3.00 -14.19
C SER A 469 2.80 -3.33 -13.10
N LEU A 470 2.35 -3.78 -11.93
CA LEU A 470 3.21 -4.10 -10.79
C LEU A 470 3.41 -5.60 -10.66
N ASP A 471 4.66 -6.01 -10.80
CA ASP A 471 5.12 -7.40 -10.67
C ASP A 471 4.98 -7.82 -9.20
N ASP A 472 4.39 -8.98 -8.91
CA ASP A 472 4.17 -9.42 -7.53
C ASP A 472 5.37 -10.17 -6.92
N GLY A 473 6.47 -10.32 -7.66
CA GLY A 473 7.77 -10.73 -7.12
C GLY A 473 8.04 -12.23 -7.17
N GLY A 474 7.58 -12.93 -8.22
CA GLY A 474 7.91 -14.32 -8.49
C GLY A 474 7.72 -14.70 -9.96
N ASP A 475 7.77 -15.99 -10.31
CA ASP A 475 7.57 -16.48 -11.70
C ASP A 475 6.13 -16.27 -12.25
N ARG A 476 5.29 -15.49 -11.56
CA ARG A 476 3.93 -15.13 -11.96
C ARG A 476 4.01 -14.06 -13.05
N ASN A 477 3.86 -14.46 -14.32
CA ASN A 477 3.86 -13.55 -15.49
C ASN A 477 2.60 -12.66 -15.58
N ALA A 478 2.02 -12.22 -14.45
CA ALA A 478 0.78 -11.47 -14.37
C ALA A 478 0.90 -10.40 -13.27
N TYR A 479 0.66 -9.14 -13.63
CA TYR A 479 0.73 -8.02 -12.70
C TYR A 479 -0.42 -8.03 -11.68
N LYS A 480 -0.17 -7.55 -10.45
CA LYS A 480 -1.21 -7.38 -9.42
C LYS A 480 -2.31 -6.45 -9.91
N THR A 481 -3.45 -7.05 -10.24
CA THR A 481 -4.64 -6.37 -10.79
C THR A 481 -5.74 -6.42 -9.74
N ILE A 482 -6.28 -5.27 -9.33
CA ILE A 482 -7.30 -5.21 -8.27
C ILE A 482 -8.70 -5.44 -8.86
N GLN A 483 -9.27 -6.63 -8.68
CA GLN A 483 -10.63 -6.94 -9.14
C GLN A 483 -11.70 -6.22 -8.29
N TYR A 484 -11.48 -6.09 -6.98
CA TYR A 484 -12.49 -5.59 -6.03
C TYR A 484 -12.01 -4.31 -5.32
N ASP A 485 -11.90 -3.23 -6.08
CA ASP A 485 -11.52 -1.89 -5.60
C ASP A 485 -12.60 -1.23 -4.71
N ASP A 486 -12.23 -0.21 -3.95
CA ASP A 486 -13.13 0.41 -2.96
C ASP A 486 -14.03 1.51 -3.55
N THR A 487 -15.33 1.23 -3.63
CA THR A 487 -16.35 2.16 -4.13
C THR A 487 -17.43 2.50 -3.10
N GLU A 488 -17.26 2.12 -1.83
CA GLU A 488 -18.31 2.16 -0.82
C GLU A 488 -17.84 2.79 0.50
N GLY A 489 -18.72 2.86 1.51
CA GLY A 489 -18.41 3.48 2.81
C GLY A 489 -18.28 5.01 2.77
N THR A 490 -17.76 5.55 3.87
CA THR A 490 -17.42 6.96 4.09
C THR A 490 -16.16 7.36 3.30
N ARG A 491 -15.19 6.44 3.18
CA ARG A 491 -13.83 6.66 2.65
C ARG A 491 -13.51 5.76 1.45
N SER A 492 -14.46 5.56 0.54
CA SER A 492 -14.20 5.01 -0.81
C SER A 492 -13.03 5.69 -1.54
N ARG A 493 -12.65 5.19 -2.73
CA ARG A 493 -11.67 5.86 -3.61
C ARG A 493 -12.03 7.29 -4.05
N TYR A 494 -13.30 7.70 -3.95
CA TYR A 494 -13.76 9.00 -4.44
C TYR A 494 -13.33 10.15 -3.52
N ALA A 495 -13.27 11.38 -4.04
CA ALA A 495 -12.98 12.55 -3.19
C ALA A 495 -14.17 12.87 -2.27
N ILE A 496 -13.89 13.24 -1.03
CA ILE A 496 -14.88 13.72 -0.07
C ILE A 496 -14.90 15.25 -0.17
N PRO A 497 -16.04 15.88 -0.58
CA PRO A 497 -16.12 17.33 -0.69
C PRO A 497 -15.85 18.03 0.65
N ASN A 498 -14.84 18.91 0.67
CA ASN A 498 -14.34 19.59 1.85
C ASN A 498 -13.65 20.91 1.49
N GLU A 499 -13.49 21.79 2.48
CA GLU A 499 -12.67 22.99 2.41
C GLU A 499 -11.65 22.95 3.57
N ARG A 500 -10.35 22.85 3.25
CA ARG A 500 -9.24 22.73 4.23
C ARG A 500 -9.46 21.62 5.29
N GLY A 501 -10.08 20.49 4.92
CA GLY A 501 -10.41 19.39 5.83
C GLY A 501 -11.80 19.46 6.48
N ILE A 502 -12.53 20.57 6.32
CA ILE A 502 -13.87 20.78 6.88
C ILE A 502 -14.93 20.28 5.89
N ILE A 503 -15.84 19.43 6.34
CA ILE A 503 -16.86 18.80 5.47
C ILE A 503 -18.26 19.41 5.60
N LYS A 504 -18.52 20.11 6.71
CA LYS A 504 -19.81 20.77 7.03
C LYS A 504 -19.64 21.78 8.17
N TYR A 505 -20.66 22.62 8.31
CA TYR A 505 -20.85 23.59 9.39
C TYR A 505 -22.26 23.42 9.98
N ASP A 506 -22.41 23.68 11.28
CA ASP A 506 -23.70 24.11 11.83
C ASP A 506 -23.62 25.63 12.07
N VAL A 507 -24.69 26.37 11.77
CA VAL A 507 -24.77 27.83 11.91
C VAL A 507 -25.95 28.21 12.80
N ALA A 508 -25.68 29.04 13.80
CA ALA A 508 -26.67 29.64 14.69
C ALA A 508 -26.60 31.17 14.62
N TYR A 509 -27.72 31.85 14.81
CA TYR A 509 -27.76 33.31 14.84
C TYR A 509 -28.83 33.86 15.79
N ASN A 510 -28.64 35.09 16.29
CA ASN A 510 -29.62 35.79 17.11
C ASN A 510 -29.40 37.32 17.15
N ILE A 511 -30.43 38.07 17.54
CA ILE A 511 -30.39 39.52 17.75
C ILE A 511 -30.49 39.82 19.24
N GLY A 512 -29.66 40.74 19.75
CA GLY A 512 -29.75 41.21 21.13
C GLY A 512 -28.55 42.02 21.59
N LYS A 513 -28.26 41.98 22.89
CA LYS A 513 -27.01 42.50 23.46
C LYS A 513 -26.22 41.33 24.05
N ASP A 514 -24.92 41.30 23.77
CA ASP A 514 -23.89 40.48 24.44
C ASP A 514 -24.21 38.98 24.65
N GLN A 515 -24.83 38.34 23.66
CA GLN A 515 -25.12 36.91 23.73
C GLN A 515 -23.84 36.07 23.63
N SER A 516 -23.56 35.24 24.65
CA SER A 516 -22.35 34.42 24.75
C SER A 516 -22.42 33.12 23.94
N SER A 517 -23.55 32.39 24.01
CA SER A 517 -23.74 31.08 23.37
C SER A 517 -25.05 30.99 22.57
N PRO A 518 -25.12 30.12 21.55
CA PRO A 518 -26.35 29.92 20.78
C PRO A 518 -27.34 29.05 21.57
N GLN A 519 -28.63 29.36 21.47
CA GLN A 519 -29.69 28.52 22.07
C GLN A 519 -30.10 27.36 21.15
N VAL A 520 -30.12 27.59 19.84
CA VAL A 520 -30.51 26.63 18.80
C VAL A 520 -29.65 26.90 17.56
N TYR A 521 -29.25 25.84 16.86
CA TYR A 521 -28.62 25.92 15.53
C TYR A 521 -29.69 25.87 14.44
N GLN A 522 -29.99 27.02 13.82
CA GLN A 522 -31.00 27.13 12.75
C GLN A 522 -30.63 26.36 11.48
N HIS A 523 -29.34 26.29 11.13
CA HIS A 523 -28.85 25.54 9.98
C HIS A 523 -27.89 24.44 10.45
N GLN A 524 -28.16 23.19 10.07
CA GLN A 524 -27.34 22.03 10.44
C GLN A 524 -26.83 21.31 9.20
N ASN A 525 -25.61 20.78 9.27
CA ASN A 525 -24.91 20.12 8.16
C ASN A 525 -24.79 21.00 6.90
N TYR A 526 -24.71 22.31 7.08
CA TYR A 526 -24.53 23.31 6.03
C TYR A 526 -23.17 23.13 5.35
N ARG A 527 -23.10 23.31 4.02
CA ARG A 527 -21.88 23.03 3.23
C ARG A 527 -21.20 24.25 2.63
N ASN A 528 -21.83 25.42 2.66
CA ASN A 528 -21.23 26.65 2.13
C ASN A 528 -20.40 27.37 3.21
N ASN A 529 -19.45 28.16 2.76
CA ASN A 529 -18.54 28.97 3.59
C ASN A 529 -19.02 30.43 3.77
N SER A 530 -20.28 30.69 3.41
CA SER A 530 -20.98 31.95 3.58
C SER A 530 -22.48 31.70 3.70
N ILE A 531 -23.20 32.60 4.39
CA ILE A 531 -24.66 32.54 4.53
C ILE A 531 -25.28 33.92 4.33
N GLU A 532 -26.48 33.93 3.75
CA GLU A 532 -27.36 35.09 3.67
C GLU A 532 -28.58 34.84 4.56
N ILE A 533 -28.85 35.76 5.47
CA ILE A 533 -29.94 35.63 6.44
C ILE A 533 -30.88 36.82 6.28
N PHE A 534 -32.10 36.53 5.82
CA PHE A 534 -33.18 37.50 5.69
C PHE A 534 -33.86 37.65 7.04
N GLU A 535 -33.94 38.88 7.54
CA GLU A 535 -34.57 39.20 8.82
C GLU A 535 -35.39 40.48 8.68
N HIS A 536 -36.58 40.50 9.26
CA HIS A 536 -37.54 41.61 9.15
C HIS A 536 -37.52 42.53 10.38
N GLN A 537 -36.69 42.21 11.38
CA GLN A 537 -36.48 43.05 12.56
C GLN A 537 -35.40 44.10 12.32
N ASN A 538 -35.80 45.37 12.24
CA ASN A 538 -34.87 46.50 12.32
C ASN A 538 -34.10 46.46 13.64
N LEU A 539 -32.78 46.41 13.57
CA LEU A 539 -31.90 46.65 14.69
C LEU A 539 -32.10 48.08 15.21
N ARG A 540 -32.00 48.21 16.53
CA ARG A 540 -31.98 49.48 17.25
C ARG A 540 -30.53 49.80 17.63
N ASP A 541 -30.21 51.07 17.77
CA ASP A 541 -28.85 51.50 18.10
C ASP A 541 -28.36 50.83 19.40
N GLY A 542 -27.12 50.33 19.36
CA GLY A 542 -26.53 49.54 20.44
C GLY A 542 -27.11 48.14 20.65
N ASN A 543 -27.92 47.62 19.72
CA ASN A 543 -28.12 46.17 19.56
C ASN A 543 -27.01 45.57 18.68
N SER A 544 -26.86 44.25 18.72
CA SER A 544 -25.93 43.50 17.88
C SER A 544 -26.63 42.30 17.25
N TYR A 545 -26.17 41.94 16.06
CA TYR A 545 -26.47 40.68 15.40
C TYR A 545 -25.32 39.72 15.68
N THR A 546 -25.60 38.59 16.32
CA THR A 546 -24.58 37.59 16.68
C THR A 546 -24.78 36.33 15.85
N ILE A 547 -23.69 35.81 15.30
CA ILE A 547 -23.66 34.55 14.55
C ILE A 547 -22.58 33.64 15.15
N TRP A 548 -22.91 32.35 15.31
CA TRP A 548 -21.98 31.30 15.68
C TRP A 548 -21.87 30.30 14.53
N VAL A 549 -20.64 29.92 14.19
CA VAL A 549 -20.36 28.90 13.17
C VAL A 549 -19.54 27.81 13.83
N LYS A 550 -20.04 26.57 13.72
CA LYS A 550 -19.40 25.37 14.24
C LYS A 550 -18.98 24.47 13.10
N ALA A 551 -17.69 24.47 12.79
CA ALA A 551 -17.08 23.65 11.76
C ALA A 551 -16.86 22.21 12.23
N TYR A 552 -17.00 21.24 11.32
CA TYR A 552 -16.77 19.81 11.55
C TYR A 552 -15.82 19.22 10.50
N ASP A 553 -14.83 18.44 10.95
CA ASP A 553 -14.07 17.54 10.06
C ASP A 553 -14.79 16.18 9.89
N ILE A 554 -14.15 15.26 9.16
CA ILE A 554 -14.69 13.92 8.86
C ILE A 554 -14.77 12.99 10.09
N LEU A 555 -13.96 13.23 11.13
CA LEU A 555 -13.93 12.45 12.38
C LEU A 555 -14.95 12.96 13.39
N GLY A 556 -15.54 14.14 13.14
CA GLY A 556 -16.43 14.82 14.07
C GLY A 556 -15.71 15.71 15.09
N ASN A 557 -14.43 16.02 14.88
CA ASN A 557 -13.79 17.09 15.64
C ASN A 557 -14.44 18.43 15.27
N THR A 558 -14.58 19.33 16.24
CA THR A 558 -15.30 20.60 16.02
C THR A 558 -14.61 21.81 16.60
N LYS A 559 -14.83 22.95 15.94
CA LYS A 559 -14.45 24.30 16.40
C LYS A 559 -15.65 25.21 16.23
N GLU A 560 -16.05 25.86 17.31
CA GLU A 560 -17.11 26.87 17.33
C GLU A 560 -16.46 28.25 17.49
N GLU A 561 -16.85 29.21 16.66
CA GLU A 561 -16.51 30.63 16.81
C GLU A 561 -17.71 31.54 16.59
N ARG A 562 -17.63 32.76 17.12
CA ARG A 562 -18.73 33.73 17.21
C ARG A 562 -18.29 35.08 16.64
N PHE A 563 -18.97 35.55 15.59
CA PHE A 563 -18.84 36.93 15.12
C PHE A 563 -20.01 37.78 15.65
N VAL A 564 -19.73 39.05 15.95
CA VAL A 564 -20.72 40.02 16.45
C VAL A 564 -20.68 41.24 15.54
N LEU A 565 -21.81 41.53 14.89
CA LEU A 565 -22.01 42.72 14.07
C LEU A 565 -22.84 43.72 14.88
N HIS A 566 -22.20 44.78 15.33
CA HIS A 566 -22.84 45.86 16.08
C HIS A 566 -23.63 46.79 15.13
N TYR A 567 -24.81 47.22 15.56
CA TYR A 567 -25.59 48.23 14.83
C TYR A 567 -25.62 49.54 15.60
N ASP A 568 -25.26 50.61 14.91
CA ASP A 568 -25.34 51.97 15.42
C ASP A 568 -25.56 52.98 14.30
N SER A 569 -26.67 53.70 14.36
CA SER A 569 -27.04 54.79 13.46
C SER A 569 -27.18 56.13 14.16
N SER A 570 -26.82 56.24 15.45
CA SER A 570 -26.66 57.56 16.06
C SER A 570 -25.45 58.30 15.46
N LYS A 571 -25.42 59.61 15.70
CA LYS A 571 -24.32 60.48 15.28
C LYS A 571 -23.58 60.91 16.55
N PRO A 572 -22.24 60.86 16.56
CA PRO A 572 -21.48 61.44 17.65
C PRO A 572 -21.79 62.94 17.77
N TYR A 573 -21.94 63.39 19.01
CA TYR A 573 -22.15 64.79 19.36
C TYR A 573 -20.95 65.31 20.15
N VAL A 574 -20.75 66.63 20.14
CA VAL A 574 -19.78 67.29 21.03
C VAL A 574 -20.54 67.90 22.19
N SER A 575 -20.08 67.67 23.42
CA SER A 575 -20.79 68.13 24.62
C SER A 575 -20.63 69.65 24.83
N SER A 576 -19.48 70.22 24.47
CA SER A 576 -19.30 71.67 24.29
C SER A 576 -18.05 72.02 23.46
N GLU A 577 -18.12 73.09 22.67
CA GLU A 577 -16.95 73.78 22.11
C GLU A 577 -16.69 75.10 22.86
N GLU A 578 -15.59 75.20 23.60
CA GLU A 578 -15.16 76.48 24.20
C GLU A 578 -14.09 77.16 23.33
N LEU A 579 -14.39 78.36 22.82
CA LEU A 579 -13.37 79.26 22.27
C LEU A 579 -12.87 80.19 23.38
N GLN A 580 -11.78 79.81 24.04
CA GLN A 580 -11.07 80.63 25.00
C GLN A 580 -10.21 81.65 24.23
N LYS A 581 -10.31 82.94 24.61
CA LYS A 581 -9.71 84.07 23.88
C LYS A 581 -8.80 84.85 24.80
N ASN A 582 -7.65 85.26 24.28
CA ASN A 582 -6.58 85.91 25.05
C ASN A 582 -6.19 85.05 26.26
N VAL A 583 -5.88 83.78 26.00
CA VAL A 583 -5.25 82.92 27.02
C VAL A 583 -3.87 83.51 27.25
N GLU A 584 -3.69 84.15 28.40
CA GLU A 584 -2.41 84.64 28.88
C GLU A 584 -1.57 83.44 29.32
N GLU A 585 -0.50 83.19 28.58
CA GLU A 585 0.52 82.20 28.88
C GLU A 585 1.84 82.96 29.05
N ASP A 586 2.72 82.51 29.95
CA ASP A 586 3.92 83.25 30.44
C ASP A 586 4.92 83.70 29.35
N LYS A 587 4.69 83.35 28.09
CA LYS A 587 5.53 83.69 26.92
C LYS A 587 4.79 84.48 25.83
N MET A 588 3.45 84.63 25.89
CA MET A 588 2.65 85.21 24.79
C MET A 588 1.40 85.95 25.28
N ASN A 589 1.37 87.29 25.13
CA ASN A 589 0.29 88.17 25.61
C ASN A 589 -1.07 88.02 24.90
N PHE A 590 -1.18 87.21 23.84
CA PHE A 590 -2.44 86.97 23.12
C PHE A 590 -2.39 85.67 22.30
N THR A 591 -2.85 84.58 22.91
CA THR A 591 -3.24 83.37 22.17
C THR A 591 -4.76 83.16 22.25
N SER A 592 -5.32 82.31 21.39
CA SER A 592 -6.72 81.85 21.53
C SER A 592 -6.80 80.37 21.23
N SER A 593 -7.57 79.63 22.03
CA SER A 593 -7.69 78.18 21.93
C SER A 593 -9.14 77.72 21.80
N VAL A 594 -9.34 76.70 20.96
CA VAL A 594 -10.61 75.96 20.91
C VAL A 594 -10.42 74.69 21.70
N SER A 595 -11.18 74.55 22.78
CA SER A 595 -11.35 73.31 23.53
C SER A 595 -12.56 72.57 22.98
N ILE A 596 -12.33 71.45 22.27
CA ILE A 596 -13.39 70.46 22.04
C ILE A 596 -13.47 69.60 23.30
N LEU A 597 -14.60 69.65 24.01
CA LEU A 597 -14.81 68.96 25.27
C LEU A 597 -15.84 67.84 25.11
N GLY A 598 -15.43 66.61 25.40
CA GLY A 598 -16.33 65.45 25.46
C GLY A 598 -17.11 65.22 24.16
N ALA A 599 -16.42 64.76 23.13
CA ALA A 599 -17.07 64.25 21.93
C ALA A 599 -17.46 62.78 22.17
N SER A 600 -18.72 62.39 21.95
CA SER A 600 -19.19 61.03 22.22
C SER A 600 -20.35 60.60 21.31
N ASP A 601 -20.44 59.31 21.07
CA ASP A 601 -21.66 58.60 20.66
C ASP A 601 -22.02 57.59 21.77
N PRO A 602 -23.31 57.45 22.16
CA PRO A 602 -23.73 56.59 23.27
C PRO A 602 -23.60 55.08 23.03
N HIS A 603 -23.38 54.63 21.79
CA HIS A 603 -23.25 53.22 21.42
C HIS A 603 -21.83 52.88 20.97
N SER A 604 -21.16 53.80 20.26
CA SER A 604 -19.87 53.55 19.61
C SER A 604 -18.69 54.46 20.07
N GLY A 605 -18.89 55.74 20.47
CA GLY A 605 -17.87 56.66 21.05
C GLY A 605 -17.41 57.87 20.17
N VAL A 606 -16.16 58.41 20.29
CA VAL A 606 -15.44 59.13 19.19
C VAL A 606 -14.04 58.61 18.66
N LYS A 607 -13.94 58.18 17.37
CA LYS A 607 -12.76 57.57 16.61
C LYS A 607 -12.03 58.57 15.73
N ARG A 608 -12.73 59.51 15.12
CA ARG A 608 -12.16 60.46 14.16
C ARG A 608 -12.75 61.81 14.46
N ILE A 609 -11.94 62.86 14.45
CA ILE A 609 -12.38 64.24 14.58
C ILE A 609 -11.77 65.04 13.43
N LYS A 610 -12.62 65.66 12.62
CA LYS A 610 -12.23 66.59 11.56
C LYS A 610 -12.72 67.99 11.89
N TYR A 611 -11.80 68.93 12.05
CA TYR A 611 -12.12 70.33 12.32
C TYR A 611 -11.56 71.25 11.23
N ARG A 612 -12.30 72.33 10.97
CA ARG A 612 -11.94 73.35 9.98
C ARG A 612 -12.18 74.74 10.53
N PHE A 613 -11.18 75.61 10.40
CA PHE A 613 -11.25 77.03 10.75
C PHE A 613 -11.48 77.88 9.51
N ARG A 614 -12.50 78.76 9.53
CA ARG A 614 -12.83 79.64 8.40
C ARG A 614 -12.78 81.12 8.80
N ALA A 615 -12.06 81.93 8.02
CA ALA A 615 -12.07 83.39 8.14
C ALA A 615 -13.44 83.95 7.71
N GLN A 616 -14.26 84.41 8.65
CA GLN A 616 -15.59 84.96 8.33
C GLN A 616 -15.52 86.19 7.41
N SER A 617 -14.47 87.02 7.54
CA SER A 617 -14.21 88.21 6.73
C SER A 617 -13.78 87.91 5.28
N MET A 618 -13.28 86.71 4.99
CA MET A 618 -12.72 86.33 3.69
C MET A 618 -13.44 85.15 3.03
N GLY A 619 -14.33 84.45 3.75
CA GLY A 619 -14.92 83.17 3.35
C GLY A 619 -13.95 81.98 3.27
N LYS A 620 -12.64 82.25 3.37
CA LYS A 620 -11.53 81.33 3.13
C LYS A 620 -11.26 80.42 4.33
N VAL A 621 -10.92 79.15 4.06
CA VAL A 621 -10.41 78.21 5.07
C VAL A 621 -8.99 78.61 5.45
N ILE A 622 -8.72 78.75 6.74
CA ILE A 622 -7.39 79.07 7.29
C ILE A 622 -6.63 77.77 7.59
N ASN A 623 -7.31 76.79 8.19
CA ASN A 623 -6.74 75.52 8.62
C ASN A 623 -7.82 74.43 8.48
N ASP A 624 -7.44 73.24 8.03
CA ASP A 624 -8.29 72.06 7.81
C ASP A 624 -7.49 70.86 8.29
N ARG A 625 -7.97 70.17 9.33
CA ARG A 625 -7.24 69.08 9.96
C ARG A 625 -8.17 67.93 10.31
N GLU A 626 -7.59 66.74 10.26
CA GLU A 626 -8.29 65.48 10.45
C GLU A 626 -7.40 64.58 11.31
N TYR A 627 -7.95 64.11 12.42
CA TYR A 627 -7.28 63.26 13.39
C TYR A 627 -8.07 61.96 13.48
N GLU A 628 -7.49 60.87 12.97
CA GLU A 628 -8.00 59.51 13.16
C GLU A 628 -7.29 58.91 14.38
N TYR A 629 -8.07 58.50 15.37
CA TYR A 629 -7.59 57.96 16.64
C TYR A 629 -7.38 56.45 16.51
N LEU A 630 -6.12 56.03 16.65
CA LEU A 630 -5.77 54.63 16.84
C LEU A 630 -6.09 54.22 18.29
N ASN A 631 -7.36 53.80 18.48
CA ASN A 631 -7.97 52.99 19.55
C ASN A 631 -7.02 52.48 20.67
N PRO A 632 -7.40 52.61 21.96
CA PRO A 632 -7.94 51.39 22.59
C PRO A 632 -8.96 51.57 23.74
N THR A 633 -10.12 50.91 23.59
CA THR A 633 -10.89 50.24 24.68
C THR A 633 -11.55 51.10 25.79
N ARG A 634 -12.48 50.49 26.55
CA ARG A 634 -13.34 51.16 27.56
C ARG A 634 -12.63 51.61 28.86
N PHE A 635 -11.32 51.45 29.01
CA PHE A 635 -10.62 51.69 30.28
C PHE A 635 -9.20 52.26 30.10
N CYS A 636 -9.08 53.58 30.00
CA CYS A 636 -7.96 54.37 30.54
C CYS A 636 -8.30 55.86 30.52
N GLU A 637 -8.27 56.53 31.67
CA GLU A 637 -8.20 57.99 31.73
C GLU A 637 -6.73 58.40 31.52
N SER A 638 -6.40 58.89 30.32
CA SER A 638 -5.07 59.43 30.02
C SER A 638 -5.18 60.78 29.30
N TRP A 639 -4.39 61.74 29.76
CA TRP A 639 -4.41 63.11 29.28
C TRP A 639 -3.35 63.30 28.19
N ILE A 640 -3.75 63.77 27.01
CA ILE A 640 -2.85 64.09 25.90
C ILE A 640 -3.05 65.56 25.53
N LEU A 641 -2.10 66.41 25.93
CA LEU A 641 -1.95 67.77 25.41
C LEU A 641 -1.18 67.72 24.07
N MET A 642 -1.56 68.56 23.11
CA MET A 642 -0.83 68.74 21.85
C MET A 642 -0.93 70.20 21.38
N ASP A 643 0.17 70.94 21.47
CA ASP A 643 0.21 72.35 21.07
C ASP A 643 0.49 72.50 19.57
N PHE A 644 -0.29 73.34 18.89
CA PHE A 644 -0.12 73.61 17.45
C PHE A 644 -0.27 75.10 17.12
N GLN A 645 0.85 75.74 16.76
CA GLN A 645 0.84 77.11 16.24
C GLN A 645 0.47 77.12 14.75
N THR A 646 -0.36 78.10 14.34
CA THR A 646 -0.60 78.44 12.92
C THR A 646 -0.64 79.95 12.73
N PHE A 647 -0.02 80.45 11.65
CA PHE A 647 0.11 81.87 11.35
C PHE A 647 -0.76 82.30 10.16
N LEU A 648 -1.28 83.52 10.19
CA LEU A 648 -2.03 84.12 9.07
C LEU A 648 -1.07 84.72 8.01
N PRO A 649 -1.32 84.57 6.69
CA PRO A 649 -0.35 84.95 5.65
C PRO A 649 -0.28 86.45 5.32
N ASP A 650 -1.15 87.29 5.89
CA ASP A 650 -1.57 88.57 5.28
C ASP A 650 -1.64 89.77 6.24
N GLY A 651 -0.90 89.72 7.36
CA GLY A 651 -0.40 90.90 8.08
C GLY A 651 -1.42 91.84 8.77
N GLN A 652 -2.72 91.55 8.69
CA GLN A 652 -3.75 92.35 9.36
C GLN A 652 -3.94 91.94 10.82
N THR A 653 -4.08 92.93 11.70
CA THR A 653 -4.35 92.69 13.13
C THR A 653 -5.86 92.60 13.37
N LEU A 654 -6.34 91.43 13.81
CA LEU A 654 -7.70 91.29 14.35
C LEU A 654 -7.84 92.19 15.60
N GLN A 655 -8.78 93.13 15.58
CA GLN A 655 -9.13 93.93 16.75
C GLN A 655 -10.31 93.29 17.50
N SER A 656 -10.39 93.53 18.81
CA SER A 656 -11.40 92.95 19.71
C SER A 656 -12.84 93.17 19.25
N GLU A 657 -13.10 94.31 18.60
CA GLU A 657 -14.41 94.70 18.07
C GLU A 657 -14.88 93.85 16.88
N MET A 658 -14.05 92.96 16.32
CA MET A 658 -14.44 92.10 15.19
C MET A 658 -15.09 90.76 15.58
N ILE A 659 -15.21 90.42 16.88
CA ILE A 659 -15.63 89.07 17.32
C ILE A 659 -17.09 89.03 17.83
N PHE A 660 -18.04 89.45 16.98
CA PHE A 660 -19.47 89.36 17.27
C PHE A 660 -20.05 87.98 16.94
N LYS A 661 -20.26 87.17 18.00
CA LYS A 661 -20.79 85.78 18.04
C LYS A 661 -19.84 84.69 17.50
N VAL A 662 -20.04 83.47 18.03
CA VAL A 662 -19.24 82.25 17.77
C VAL A 662 -19.80 81.40 16.62
N GLN A 663 -20.95 81.77 16.04
CA GLN A 663 -21.58 80.99 14.98
C GLN A 663 -20.72 80.96 13.70
N ASN A 664 -20.38 79.75 13.25
CA ASN A 664 -19.74 79.40 11.96
C ASN A 664 -18.23 79.67 11.81
N TRP A 665 -17.46 79.81 12.91
CA TRP A 665 -15.99 79.96 12.85
C TRP A 665 -15.25 78.62 12.84
N VAL A 666 -15.70 77.67 13.67
CA VAL A 666 -15.34 76.26 13.61
C VAL A 666 -16.43 75.52 12.83
N ILE A 667 -16.02 74.68 11.88
CA ILE A 667 -16.89 73.69 11.25
C ILE A 667 -16.30 72.33 11.56
N LEU A 668 -17.06 71.49 12.26
CA LEU A 668 -16.75 70.07 12.42
C LEU A 668 -17.32 69.34 11.21
N ASP A 669 -16.48 69.15 10.19
CA ASP A 669 -16.89 68.55 8.92
C ASP A 669 -17.13 67.02 9.03
N TYR A 670 -16.56 66.34 10.03
CA TYR A 670 -16.84 64.93 10.31
C TYR A 670 -16.41 64.48 11.72
N VAL A 671 -17.15 63.54 12.32
CA VAL A 671 -16.78 62.82 13.56
C VAL A 671 -17.22 61.34 13.46
N GLU A 672 -16.39 60.39 13.91
CA GLU A 672 -16.68 58.91 14.00
C GLU A 672 -16.41 58.40 15.44
N ALA A 673 -16.37 57.07 15.74
CA ALA A 673 -16.61 56.45 17.07
C ALA A 673 -15.55 55.60 17.91
N GLY A 674 -15.21 56.05 19.14
CA GLY A 674 -14.41 55.46 20.27
C GLY A 674 -13.65 56.38 21.33
N GLY A 675 -14.25 57.17 22.27
CA GLY A 675 -13.56 57.85 23.44
C GLY A 675 -13.90 59.35 23.81
N SER A 676 -13.53 59.86 25.02
CA SER A 676 -13.80 61.24 25.55
C SER A 676 -12.52 61.99 25.99
N TYR A 677 -12.27 63.22 25.49
CA TYR A 677 -11.00 63.96 25.71
C TYR A 677 -11.16 65.49 25.77
N HIS A 678 -10.08 66.18 26.17
CA HIS A 678 -9.84 67.62 25.96
C HIS A 678 -8.82 67.80 24.81
N LEU A 679 -9.10 68.68 23.84
CA LEU A 679 -8.14 69.12 22.82
C LEU A 679 -7.95 70.64 22.93
N GLN A 680 -6.77 71.13 23.33
CA GLN A 680 -6.45 72.57 23.32
C GLN A 680 -5.60 72.94 22.08
N LEU A 681 -5.78 74.17 21.56
CA LEU A 681 -5.27 74.58 20.24
C LEU A 681 -4.72 76.02 20.25
N TYR A 682 -3.44 76.22 20.57
CA TYR A 682 -2.84 77.54 20.77
C TYR A 682 -2.62 78.36 19.49
N THR A 683 -3.60 79.19 19.12
CA THR A 683 -3.51 80.11 17.97
C THR A 683 -2.66 81.34 18.33
N LEU A 684 -1.51 81.50 17.68
CA LEU A 684 -0.57 82.61 17.86
C LEU A 684 -0.83 83.73 16.85
N ILE A 685 -1.04 84.95 17.34
CA ILE A 685 -1.07 86.19 16.54
C ILE A 685 0.15 87.03 16.93
N ILE A 686 0.97 87.47 15.96
CA ILE A 686 2.12 88.35 16.22
C ILE A 686 1.81 89.78 15.73
N ARG A 687 2.16 90.78 16.56
CA ARG A 687 1.90 92.20 16.29
C ARG A 687 3.18 92.89 15.79
N SER A 688 3.27 93.14 14.49
CA SER A 688 4.42 93.85 13.89
C SER A 688 4.36 95.35 14.18
N GLY A 689 5.36 95.87 14.91
CA GLY A 689 5.53 97.30 15.19
C GLY A 689 6.71 97.89 14.43
N ALA A 690 6.46 98.78 13.47
CA ALA A 690 7.51 99.36 12.64
C ALA A 690 8.40 100.37 13.40
N CYS A 691 9.71 100.11 13.44
CA CYS A 691 10.69 101.03 14.03
C CYS A 691 10.84 102.33 13.22
N LYS A 692 10.77 103.48 13.88
CA LYS A 692 11.11 104.79 13.27
C LYS A 692 12.63 104.96 13.24
N ARG A 693 13.17 105.47 12.12
CA ARG A 693 14.58 105.85 12.00
C ARG A 693 14.90 107.09 12.87
N PRO A 694 16.08 107.15 13.52
CA PRO A 694 16.63 108.40 14.04
C PRO A 694 16.94 109.41 12.92
N LYS A 695 17.08 110.68 13.27
CA LYS A 695 17.68 111.70 12.41
C LYS A 695 19.21 111.66 12.53
N GLU A 696 19.91 111.97 11.44
CA GLU A 696 21.33 112.32 11.50
C GLU A 696 21.53 113.69 12.14
N THR A 697 22.54 113.80 12.99
CA THR A 697 23.28 115.05 13.23
C THR A 697 24.75 114.73 12.98
N ARG A 698 25.46 115.58 12.25
CA ARG A 698 26.77 115.26 11.65
C ARG A 698 27.86 116.15 12.21
N GLU A 699 28.85 115.57 12.88
CA GLU A 699 30.15 116.23 13.10
C GLU A 699 31.30 115.21 13.12
N VAL A 700 32.54 115.69 13.02
CA VAL A 700 33.70 114.90 12.56
C VAL A 700 34.89 115.08 13.50
N THR A 701 35.59 113.98 13.83
CA THR A 701 37.02 114.01 14.18
C THR A 701 37.65 112.60 14.07
N ASN A 702 38.98 112.53 13.96
CA ASN A 702 39.73 111.30 13.61
C ASN A 702 40.57 110.73 14.76
N ALA A 703 40.55 109.40 14.87
CA ALA A 703 41.65 108.47 15.21
C ALA A 703 42.74 108.84 16.24
N ARG A 704 42.91 107.98 17.27
CA ARG A 704 44.15 107.22 17.54
C ARG A 704 43.98 106.16 18.66
N SER A 705 45.03 105.36 18.87
CA SER A 705 45.07 104.11 19.65
C SER A 705 45.74 104.32 21.06
N PRO A 706 46.01 103.27 21.89
CA PRO A 706 46.06 103.32 23.37
C PRO A 706 47.52 103.58 23.92
N PRO A 707 47.91 103.34 25.21
CA PRO A 707 47.19 102.70 26.34
C PRO A 707 47.39 103.25 27.79
N GLY A 708 46.66 102.65 28.72
CA GLY A 708 46.99 102.54 30.17
C GLY A 708 46.43 103.62 31.10
N ASP A 709 46.37 103.42 32.42
CA ASP A 709 46.29 102.17 33.20
C ASP A 709 45.87 102.47 34.66
N LEU A 710 45.21 101.52 35.35
CA LEU A 710 44.86 101.53 36.80
C LEU A 710 43.93 102.69 37.27
N MET A 711 43.18 102.61 38.39
CA MET A 711 43.13 101.61 39.48
C MET A 711 41.72 101.45 40.09
N SER A 712 41.26 100.20 40.24
CA SER A 712 40.28 99.68 41.23
C SER A 712 39.09 100.52 41.75
N ARG A 713 37.84 100.02 41.57
CA ARG A 713 37.10 99.21 42.59
C ARG A 713 35.56 99.41 42.59
N SER A 714 34.80 98.47 42.01
CA SER A 714 33.53 97.93 42.57
C SER A 714 32.85 96.92 41.63
N ASP A 715 32.71 95.67 42.10
CA ASP A 715 31.57 94.74 42.00
C ASP A 715 30.76 94.54 40.69
N THR A 716 30.77 93.27 40.26
CA THR A 716 29.69 92.50 39.56
C THR A 716 29.09 93.00 38.25
N TYR A 717 29.30 92.22 37.17
CA TYR A 717 28.23 91.64 36.33
C TYR A 717 28.79 90.43 35.55
N ASP A 718 28.00 89.36 35.40
CA ASP A 718 28.44 88.08 34.81
C ASP A 718 28.31 88.00 33.27
N THR A 719 29.16 87.15 32.69
CA THR A 719 29.25 86.82 31.25
C THR A 719 28.52 85.53 30.89
N VAL A 720 27.95 85.44 29.68
CA VAL A 720 27.67 84.16 29.00
C VAL A 720 28.03 84.29 27.51
N ASP A 721 28.95 83.45 27.05
CA ASP A 721 29.39 83.33 25.65
C ASP A 721 28.70 82.16 24.91
N ASP A 722 28.85 82.19 23.59
CA ASP A 722 28.78 81.11 22.58
C ASP A 722 28.32 79.68 22.94
N ALA A 723 27.46 79.15 22.06
CA ALA A 723 27.62 77.79 21.54
C ALA A 723 27.03 77.67 20.11
N CYS A 724 27.83 77.25 19.14
CA CYS A 724 27.36 76.95 17.78
C CYS A 724 28.06 75.69 17.21
N ASN A 725 27.28 74.80 16.58
CA ASN A 725 27.68 73.53 15.94
C ASN A 725 28.31 72.44 16.83
N THR A 726 27.74 71.23 16.79
CA THR A 726 28.36 69.98 16.25
C THR A 726 27.61 68.73 16.75
N ALA A 727 27.06 67.92 15.84
CA ALA A 727 26.94 66.44 15.91
C ALA A 727 26.09 65.88 14.73
N TYR A 728 26.52 64.77 14.13
CA TYR A 728 25.80 63.96 13.12
C TYR A 728 26.39 62.54 13.14
N GLN A 729 25.67 61.53 12.60
CA GLN A 729 25.99 60.07 12.63
C GLN A 729 25.71 59.43 14.01
N GLU A 730 25.23 58.17 14.16
CA GLU A 730 25.17 56.96 13.28
C GLU A 730 23.73 56.37 13.20
N LEU A 731 23.24 55.85 12.05
CA LEU A 731 23.12 54.43 11.59
C LEU A 731 22.26 53.48 12.48
N GLY A 732 21.41 52.56 11.98
CA GLY A 732 21.09 52.11 10.59
C GLY A 732 19.57 51.89 10.37
N GLN A 733 19.01 51.67 9.16
CA GLN A 733 19.15 50.52 8.23
C GLN A 733 18.63 49.19 8.83
N ILE A 734 17.85 48.31 8.18
CA ILE A 734 17.35 48.09 6.78
C ILE A 734 15.90 47.46 6.92
N SER A 735 14.95 47.25 5.99
CA SER A 735 14.84 47.12 4.51
C SER A 735 13.42 47.45 3.97
N SER A 736 13.14 47.18 2.68
CA SER A 736 11.82 47.16 2.01
C SER A 736 11.52 45.80 1.35
N PRO A 737 10.27 45.56 0.88
CA PRO A 737 10.01 45.41 -0.57
C PRO A 737 8.76 46.22 -1.01
N SER A 738 8.79 47.09 -2.02
CA SER A 738 8.90 46.85 -3.47
C SER A 738 7.66 46.23 -4.13
N ASN A 739 6.89 47.04 -4.85
CA ASN A 739 6.60 46.75 -6.26
C ASN A 739 6.29 48.04 -7.04
N TYR A 740 6.70 48.07 -8.30
CA TYR A 740 6.33 49.08 -9.29
C TYR A 740 4.98 48.70 -9.91
N ASP A 741 4.19 49.68 -10.34
CA ASP A 741 3.89 49.73 -11.78
C ASP A 741 3.58 51.13 -12.32
N GLN A 742 3.56 51.21 -13.66
CA GLN A 742 3.68 52.39 -14.50
C GLN A 742 2.45 53.32 -14.52
N LEU A 743 2.69 54.62 -14.71
CA LEU A 743 2.04 55.42 -15.76
C LEU A 743 2.93 56.64 -16.12
N ARG A 744 3.11 56.93 -17.43
CA ARG A 744 4.03 57.97 -17.94
C ARG A 744 3.31 59.08 -18.73
N GLY A 745 3.12 60.23 -18.07
CA GLY A 745 2.95 61.56 -18.69
C GLY A 745 1.87 61.70 -19.79
N PRO A 746 2.01 62.69 -20.69
CA PRO A 746 2.70 63.97 -20.49
C PRO A 746 1.80 65.17 -20.83
N ASN A 747 2.20 66.38 -20.43
CA ASN A 747 2.05 67.57 -21.29
C ASN A 747 3.00 68.69 -20.85
N ASN A 748 3.78 69.19 -21.80
CA ASN A 748 4.53 70.44 -21.67
C ASN A 748 3.66 71.57 -22.22
N GLU A 749 3.80 72.79 -21.69
CA GLU A 749 3.76 73.97 -22.55
C GLU A 749 4.69 75.07 -22.01
N LEU A 750 5.22 75.89 -22.91
CA LEU A 750 6.34 76.80 -22.60
C LEU A 750 5.93 78.26 -22.46
N CYS A 751 6.69 78.93 -21.59
CA CYS A 751 7.05 80.34 -21.57
C CYS A 751 6.37 81.29 -22.57
N HIS A 752 5.83 82.40 -22.04
CA HIS A 752 6.05 83.70 -22.66
C HIS A 752 6.38 84.77 -21.61
N ASP A 753 7.45 85.53 -21.84
CA ASP A 753 7.91 86.63 -21.00
C ASP A 753 7.03 87.88 -21.19
N LYS A 754 6.66 88.53 -20.08
CA LYS A 754 6.42 89.98 -20.04
C LYS A 754 6.59 90.54 -18.63
N ARG A 755 7.58 91.40 -18.46
CA ARG A 755 7.81 92.18 -17.23
C ARG A 755 6.68 93.19 -16.99
N THR A 756 6.04 93.10 -15.82
CA THR A 756 5.41 94.26 -15.16
C THR A 756 5.71 94.19 -13.67
N SER A 757 6.38 95.22 -13.16
CA SER A 757 6.85 95.29 -11.78
C SER A 757 5.77 95.81 -10.83
N TYR A 758 5.28 94.95 -9.96
CA TYR A 758 4.66 95.34 -8.69
C TYR A 758 5.20 94.42 -7.58
N ASN A 759 5.44 95.00 -6.40
CA ASN A 759 6.16 94.32 -5.32
C ASN A 759 5.37 93.11 -4.81
N LYS A 760 5.95 91.91 -4.97
CA LYS A 760 5.59 90.73 -4.19
C LYS A 760 6.58 90.56 -3.04
N GLU A 761 6.16 90.92 -1.84
CA GLU A 761 6.78 90.36 -0.64
C GLU A 761 6.36 88.89 -0.56
N GLY A 762 7.33 87.99 -0.67
CA GLY A 762 7.14 86.55 -0.50
C GLY A 762 7.61 86.15 0.90
N TRP A 763 6.82 85.34 1.59
CA TRP A 763 7.15 84.83 2.93
C TRP A 763 7.30 83.31 2.89
N VAL A 764 8.34 82.82 3.57
CA VAL A 764 8.70 81.39 3.64
C VAL A 764 8.24 80.82 4.98
N VAL A 765 7.68 79.61 4.96
CA VAL A 765 7.30 78.88 6.17
C VAL A 765 8.35 77.80 6.46
N VAL A 766 8.84 77.75 7.69
CA VAL A 766 9.71 76.70 8.22
C VAL A 766 9.14 76.26 9.57
N SER A 767 9.05 74.95 9.78
CA SER A 767 8.58 74.36 11.04
C SER A 767 9.70 73.55 11.68
N ILE A 768 9.91 73.70 12.98
CA ILE A 768 10.83 72.88 13.78
C ILE A 768 10.06 72.40 15.01
N LEU A 769 10.12 71.09 15.27
CA LEU A 769 9.59 70.47 16.47
C LEU A 769 10.68 70.42 17.54
N ARG A 770 10.32 70.61 18.81
CA ARG A 770 11.10 70.13 19.96
C ARG A 770 10.16 69.45 20.95
N LEU A 771 10.69 68.45 21.63
CA LEU A 771 10.06 67.68 22.71
C LEU A 771 9.93 68.54 23.98
#